data_AF-N9MWK5-F1
#
_entry.id   AF-N9MWK5-F1
#
_cell.length_a   1.000
_cell.length_b   1.000
_cell.length_c   1.000
_cell.angle_alpha   90.00
_cell.angle_beta   90.00
_cell.angle_gamma   90.00
#
_symmetry.space_group_name_H-M   'P 1'
#
loop_
_entity.id
_entity.type
_entity.pdbx_description
1 polymer ?
#
loop_
_entity_poly.entity_id
_entity_poly.type
_entity_poly.pdbx_seq_one_letter_code
_entity_poly.pdbx_strand_id
1 'polypeptide(L)'
;KYSLNRDLKVDSVTAGDTVINNDGLSITNGPSVTRDGINAGGKKLTNVAAGTVSADSTDAINGSQLHAQGEGVKNIIGGNTTYDPATGQYTNPDIGGTGKDNINDAIGAVGDAAKAAKTTVKEGENIVVTESKNADGSTNYEVATAKDVKFDSVTATDDEGNETVLTATGTQVKDGEGNEAEYGAKGISLKDQDGNGTILNSGGLGFVDPMGNNIGPSITVKGIDAGNTVITGVAAGRVAADSQDAINGSQLHGVADSVKNIIGGNTTVNPDGTLSGSNIGGTGKDNINDAIGAVGKAAQEAKSTVSDGKNIIVKESKNADGSTDYEVSTAPDLEVDSVTAGGTKVDGDGLHIDGGPSVTKDGIDAGNKKVTGVADGEIAKGSKDAVNGGQLHDVADSVKNVVGGNTTVDPDGTISTSNVGGTGHNNINDAIASVKQDAQAAKTTVSKKDDNLSVNKTTNEDGSTNYEVGLAKDISVDSVTAKDVKANQVTVAGDQGTTNITGGGISITGPKGEAGPSMTTDGINAGGKKVTGVADGAIHSASKEAINGSQLHQSYQDVGAALGGGAGYDPEKGWKGPSYDVAGGSYNNVGDALGAIDNRVTNLGDQLQQAFYDTNKRMDKLEDKMSAGIAATAALENAPFVPGKLTMAAGAAYYNDQSAIGVTFRRTADNGRWSLTTGAAMGSQGNSPLVRVGVSTVID
;
A
#
# COMPACT_ATOMS: atom_id res chain seq x y z
N LYS A 1 -83.40 83.29 -58.03
CA LYS A 1 -82.97 82.39 -56.93
C LYS A 1 -81.45 82.51 -56.84
N TYR A 2 -80.91 83.15 -55.81
CA TYR A 2 -79.47 83.08 -55.56
C TYR A 2 -79.23 81.80 -54.76
N SER A 3 -78.61 80.81 -55.39
CA SER A 3 -78.12 79.63 -54.72
C SER A 3 -76.64 79.84 -54.42
N LEU A 4 -76.22 79.51 -53.21
CA LEU A 4 -74.81 79.38 -52.90
C LEU A 4 -74.20 78.29 -53.80
N ASN A 5 -72.94 78.50 -54.17
CA ASN A 5 -72.20 77.48 -54.91
C ASN A 5 -72.09 76.22 -54.04
N ARG A 6 -72.12 75.03 -54.66
CA ARG A 6 -72.01 73.76 -53.93
C ARG A 6 -70.70 73.66 -53.17
N ASP A 7 -69.63 74.22 -53.75
CA ASP A 7 -68.31 74.34 -53.14
C ASP A 7 -67.98 75.84 -52.95
N LEU A 8 -67.83 76.27 -51.70
CA LEU A 8 -67.48 77.63 -51.32
C LEU A 8 -66.01 77.69 -50.89
N LYS A 9 -65.25 78.66 -51.42
CA LYS A 9 -63.90 78.98 -50.93
C LYS A 9 -63.97 80.26 -50.10
N VAL A 10 -63.68 80.14 -48.82
CA VAL A 10 -63.77 81.22 -47.82
C VAL A 10 -62.60 81.12 -46.85
N ASP A 11 -62.13 82.27 -46.35
CA ASP A 11 -60.97 82.31 -45.44
C ASP A 11 -61.31 81.81 -44.02
N SER A 12 -62.56 81.99 -43.59
CA SER A 12 -63.09 81.45 -42.34
C SER A 12 -64.60 81.28 -42.39
N VAL A 13 -65.10 80.26 -41.68
CA VAL A 13 -66.52 80.04 -41.40
C VAL A 13 -66.69 80.02 -39.88
N THR A 14 -67.55 80.89 -39.35
CA THR A 14 -67.96 80.88 -37.94
C THR A 14 -69.42 80.45 -37.85
N ALA A 15 -69.69 79.40 -37.07
CA ALA A 15 -71.03 78.86 -36.81
C ALA A 15 -71.20 78.67 -35.30
N GLY A 16 -71.84 79.65 -34.64
CA GLY A 16 -71.87 79.72 -33.18
C GLY A 16 -70.46 79.84 -32.60
N ASP A 17 -70.14 79.02 -31.59
CA ASP A 17 -68.82 78.97 -30.96
C ASP A 17 -67.75 78.21 -31.76
N THR A 18 -68.14 77.63 -32.91
CA THR A 18 -67.23 76.87 -33.79
C THR A 18 -66.66 77.77 -34.88
N VAL A 19 -65.34 77.75 -35.02
CA VAL A 19 -64.59 78.45 -36.07
C VAL A 19 -63.85 77.42 -36.91
N ILE A 20 -64.05 77.45 -38.23
CA ILE A 20 -63.23 76.74 -39.20
C ILE A 20 -62.44 77.79 -39.98
N ASN A 21 -61.13 77.73 -39.95
CA ASN A 21 -60.24 78.64 -40.67
C ASN A 21 -59.00 77.89 -41.17
N ASN A 22 -57.98 78.64 -41.60
CA ASN A 22 -56.73 78.04 -42.03
C ASN A 22 -56.08 77.17 -40.94
N ASP A 23 -56.22 77.45 -39.66
CA ASP A 23 -55.55 76.69 -38.59
C ASP A 23 -56.28 75.38 -38.24
N GLY A 24 -57.55 75.24 -38.65
CA GLY A 24 -58.38 74.06 -38.50
C GLY A 24 -59.79 74.35 -37.99
N LEU A 25 -60.38 73.42 -37.25
CA LEU A 25 -61.65 73.55 -36.54
C LEU A 25 -61.39 73.80 -35.06
N SER A 26 -61.97 74.85 -34.49
CA SER A 26 -61.90 75.18 -33.06
C SER A 26 -63.29 75.46 -32.50
N ILE A 27 -63.57 74.98 -31.29
CA ILE A 27 -64.78 75.30 -30.54
C ILE A 27 -64.36 76.08 -29.30
N THR A 28 -64.88 77.30 -29.11
CA THR A 28 -64.56 78.12 -27.94
C THR A 28 -64.92 77.37 -26.64
N ASN A 29 -63.96 77.24 -25.71
CA ASN A 29 -64.09 76.42 -24.48
C ASN A 29 -64.41 74.92 -24.72
N GLY A 30 -64.18 74.42 -25.93
CA GLY A 30 -64.48 73.06 -26.36
C GLY A 30 -63.31 72.39 -27.08
N PRO A 31 -63.55 71.21 -27.68
CA PRO A 31 -62.55 70.51 -28.47
C PRO A 31 -62.14 71.28 -29.74
N SER A 32 -60.92 71.04 -30.21
CA SER A 32 -60.41 71.57 -31.48
C SER A 32 -59.62 70.50 -32.25
N VAL A 33 -59.65 70.60 -33.58
CA VAL A 33 -58.84 69.82 -34.52
C VAL A 33 -58.09 70.82 -35.38
N THR A 34 -56.80 71.00 -35.11
CA THR A 34 -55.94 71.99 -35.76
C THR A 34 -54.76 71.32 -36.45
N ARG A 35 -53.93 72.09 -37.15
CA ARG A 35 -52.66 71.59 -37.71
C ARG A 35 -51.70 71.05 -36.64
N ASP A 36 -51.83 71.53 -35.40
CA ASP A 36 -51.02 71.07 -34.27
C ASP A 36 -51.58 69.78 -33.63
N GLY A 37 -52.73 69.28 -34.11
CA GLY A 37 -53.36 68.04 -33.66
C GLY A 37 -54.75 68.23 -33.05
N ILE A 38 -55.18 67.22 -32.29
CA ILE A 38 -56.50 67.16 -31.65
C ILE A 38 -56.36 67.57 -30.17
N ASN A 39 -57.11 68.57 -29.74
CA ASN A 39 -57.22 68.96 -28.33
C ASN A 39 -58.67 68.75 -27.87
N ALA A 40 -58.87 67.98 -26.81
CA ALA A 40 -60.22 67.69 -26.28
C ALA A 40 -60.80 68.81 -25.40
N GLY A 41 -60.06 69.89 -25.14
CA GLY A 41 -60.53 70.99 -24.28
C GLY A 41 -60.84 70.55 -22.84
N GLY A 42 -60.04 69.61 -22.31
CA GLY A 42 -60.22 69.04 -20.97
C GLY A 42 -61.42 68.10 -20.79
N LYS A 43 -62.11 67.72 -21.89
CA LYS A 43 -63.21 66.75 -21.85
C LYS A 43 -62.69 65.31 -22.01
N LYS A 44 -63.45 64.33 -21.49
CA LYS A 44 -63.17 62.91 -21.73
C LYS A 44 -63.47 62.56 -23.20
N LEU A 45 -62.59 61.81 -23.83
CA LEU A 45 -62.86 61.14 -25.11
C LEU A 45 -63.52 59.78 -24.83
N THR A 46 -64.76 59.62 -25.26
CA THR A 46 -65.53 58.37 -25.13
C THR A 46 -65.64 57.65 -26.47
N ASN A 47 -65.92 56.35 -26.46
CA ASN A 47 -66.07 55.49 -27.65
C ASN A 47 -64.79 55.35 -28.51
N VAL A 48 -63.61 55.44 -27.88
CA VAL A 48 -62.33 55.14 -28.52
C VAL A 48 -62.14 53.62 -28.53
N ALA A 49 -62.02 53.02 -29.71
CA ALA A 49 -61.67 51.61 -29.87
C ALA A 49 -60.28 51.32 -29.29
N ALA A 50 -59.96 50.05 -29.00
CA ALA A 50 -58.62 49.71 -28.53
C ALA A 50 -57.61 49.98 -29.65
N GLY A 51 -56.60 50.81 -29.38
CA GLY A 51 -55.52 51.11 -30.32
C GLY A 51 -54.51 49.95 -30.41
N THR A 52 -53.67 49.94 -31.42
CA THR A 52 -52.58 48.96 -31.52
C THR A 52 -51.51 49.27 -30.47
N VAL A 53 -51.02 48.27 -29.72
CA VAL A 53 -49.91 48.43 -28.76
C VAL A 53 -48.64 47.87 -29.38
N SER A 54 -47.82 48.74 -29.96
CA SER A 54 -46.49 48.44 -30.51
C SER A 54 -45.57 49.65 -30.35
N ALA A 55 -44.25 49.47 -30.51
CA ALA A 55 -43.26 50.53 -30.30
C ALA A 55 -43.45 51.77 -31.21
N ASP A 56 -43.99 51.58 -32.41
CA ASP A 56 -44.18 52.64 -33.42
C ASP A 56 -45.65 53.08 -33.55
N SER A 57 -46.54 52.64 -32.67
CA SER A 57 -47.96 52.96 -32.76
C SER A 57 -48.23 54.44 -32.45
N THR A 58 -49.09 55.05 -33.27
CA THR A 58 -49.61 56.41 -33.05
C THR A 58 -51.11 56.40 -32.71
N ASP A 59 -51.68 55.22 -32.47
CA ASP A 59 -53.08 55.05 -32.10
C ASP A 59 -53.36 55.57 -30.69
N ALA A 60 -54.55 56.12 -30.46
CA ALA A 60 -55.00 56.45 -29.11
C ALA A 60 -55.35 55.16 -28.33
N ILE A 61 -54.80 55.03 -27.12
CA ILE A 61 -55.14 53.92 -26.21
C ILE A 61 -56.37 54.27 -25.37
N ASN A 62 -57.22 53.27 -25.11
CA ASN A 62 -58.39 53.43 -24.25
C ASN A 62 -58.16 52.86 -22.84
N GLY A 63 -59.06 53.18 -21.90
CA GLY A 63 -58.93 52.76 -20.50
C GLY A 63 -58.93 51.23 -20.29
N SER A 64 -59.57 50.46 -21.18
CA SER A 64 -59.58 49.00 -21.07
C SER A 64 -58.20 48.38 -21.30
N GLN A 65 -57.40 48.98 -22.19
CA GLN A 65 -56.03 48.54 -22.47
C GLN A 65 -55.09 48.83 -21.30
N LEU A 66 -55.21 50.03 -20.70
CA LEU A 66 -54.44 50.39 -19.51
C LEU A 66 -54.86 49.54 -18.29
N HIS A 67 -56.15 49.22 -18.15
CA HIS A 67 -56.63 48.34 -17.09
C HIS A 67 -56.11 46.90 -17.23
N ALA A 68 -56.09 46.36 -18.46
CA ALA A 68 -55.53 45.02 -18.72
C ALA A 68 -54.03 44.96 -18.41
N GLN A 69 -53.26 46.01 -18.77
CA GLN A 69 -51.86 46.16 -18.35
C GLN A 69 -51.76 46.18 -16.81
N GLY A 70 -52.67 46.92 -16.16
CA GLY A 70 -52.80 47.02 -14.72
C GLY A 70 -52.90 45.67 -14.01
N GLU A 71 -53.89 44.86 -14.40
CA GLU A 71 -54.11 43.50 -13.88
C GLU A 71 -52.95 42.55 -14.22
N GLY A 72 -52.30 42.72 -15.38
CA GLY A 72 -51.11 41.95 -15.73
C GLY A 72 -49.98 42.09 -14.71
N VAL A 73 -49.67 43.32 -14.30
CA VAL A 73 -48.62 43.60 -13.29
C VAL A 73 -49.00 43.05 -11.92
N LYS A 74 -50.28 43.17 -11.52
CA LYS A 74 -50.79 42.58 -10.27
C LYS A 74 -50.54 41.07 -10.20
N ASN A 75 -50.76 40.35 -11.30
CA ASN A 75 -50.51 38.91 -11.38
C ASN A 75 -49.02 38.54 -11.34
N ILE A 76 -48.14 39.40 -11.89
CA ILE A 76 -46.68 39.21 -11.82
C ILE A 76 -46.18 39.31 -10.37
N ILE A 77 -46.69 40.28 -9.60
CA ILE A 77 -46.35 40.42 -8.17
C ILE A 77 -46.98 39.27 -7.36
N GLY A 78 -48.19 38.84 -7.74
CA GLY A 78 -48.88 37.68 -7.17
C GLY A 78 -49.40 37.90 -5.75
N GLY A 79 -49.77 36.81 -5.07
CA GLY A 79 -50.28 36.84 -3.69
C GLY A 79 -51.54 37.71 -3.54
N ASN A 80 -51.58 38.50 -2.47
CA ASN A 80 -52.72 39.38 -2.14
C ASN A 80 -52.60 40.78 -2.79
N THR A 81 -51.85 40.91 -3.89
CA THR A 81 -51.71 42.19 -4.59
C THR A 81 -53.06 42.66 -5.13
N THR A 82 -53.41 43.90 -4.85
CA THR A 82 -54.60 44.57 -5.39
C THR A 82 -54.17 45.72 -6.29
N TYR A 83 -54.88 45.90 -7.41
CA TYR A 83 -54.73 47.03 -8.33
C TYR A 83 -55.97 47.90 -8.23
N ASP A 84 -55.78 49.19 -7.94
CA ASP A 84 -56.86 50.17 -7.94
C ASP A 84 -56.90 50.91 -9.30
N PRO A 85 -57.89 50.63 -10.17
CA PRO A 85 -57.98 51.26 -11.49
C PRO A 85 -58.31 52.76 -11.45
N ALA A 86 -58.77 53.30 -10.32
CA ALA A 86 -59.07 54.73 -10.19
C ALA A 86 -57.81 55.55 -9.91
N THR A 87 -56.84 55.00 -9.18
CA THR A 87 -55.60 55.68 -8.78
C THR A 87 -54.37 55.16 -9.50
N GLY A 88 -54.45 54.00 -10.14
CA GLY A 88 -53.32 53.32 -10.79
C GLY A 88 -52.34 52.67 -9.80
N GLN A 89 -52.70 52.58 -8.51
CA GLN A 89 -51.82 52.11 -7.45
C GLN A 89 -51.94 50.60 -7.22
N TYR A 90 -50.84 50.00 -6.78
CA TYR A 90 -50.78 48.60 -6.35
C TYR A 90 -50.55 48.54 -4.84
N THR A 91 -51.29 47.67 -4.15
CA THR A 91 -51.03 47.41 -2.72
C THR A 91 -50.95 45.91 -2.46
N ASN A 92 -49.95 45.49 -1.70
CA ASN A 92 -49.81 44.13 -1.20
C ASN A 92 -49.17 44.21 0.20
N PRO A 93 -49.84 43.80 1.28
CA PRO A 93 -49.26 43.90 2.62
C PRO A 93 -48.30 42.76 2.96
N ASP A 94 -48.21 41.72 2.13
CA ASP A 94 -47.49 40.49 2.44
C ASP A 94 -47.02 39.77 1.18
N ILE A 95 -46.04 40.36 0.49
CA ILE A 95 -45.46 39.74 -0.71
C ILE A 95 -44.75 38.45 -0.31
N GLY A 96 -45.31 37.31 -0.73
CA GLY A 96 -44.71 35.99 -0.54
C GLY A 96 -44.73 35.46 0.91
N GLY A 97 -45.57 36.00 1.80
CA GLY A 97 -45.62 35.54 3.21
C GLY A 97 -44.50 36.11 4.10
N THR A 98 -43.82 37.16 3.64
CA THR A 98 -42.67 37.79 4.30
C THR A 98 -43.04 38.92 5.28
N GLY A 99 -44.31 39.34 5.29
CA GLY A 99 -44.82 40.49 6.03
C GLY A 99 -44.36 41.84 5.48
N LYS A 100 -43.94 41.91 4.21
CA LYS A 100 -43.41 43.12 3.55
C LYS A 100 -44.28 43.56 2.38
N ASP A 101 -44.33 44.87 2.16
CA ASP A 101 -45.22 45.52 1.19
C ASP A 101 -44.54 45.93 -0.13
N ASN A 102 -43.24 45.72 -0.23
CA ASN A 102 -42.46 45.93 -1.45
C ASN A 102 -41.50 44.76 -1.72
N ILE A 103 -41.18 44.56 -2.99
CA ILE A 103 -40.43 43.38 -3.48
C ILE A 103 -39.02 43.32 -2.89
N ASN A 104 -38.33 44.46 -2.80
CA ASN A 104 -36.96 44.50 -2.30
C ASN A 104 -36.87 44.05 -0.84
N ASP A 105 -37.78 44.55 0.00
CA ASP A 105 -37.79 44.20 1.42
C ASP A 105 -38.27 42.77 1.65
N ALA A 106 -39.22 42.26 0.84
CA ALA A 106 -39.63 40.86 0.87
C ALA A 106 -38.45 39.93 0.54
N ILE A 107 -37.67 40.23 -0.50
CA ILE A 107 -36.45 39.49 -0.85
C ILE A 107 -35.41 39.60 0.27
N GLY A 108 -35.24 40.79 0.84
CA GLY A 108 -34.36 41.03 2.00
C GLY A 108 -34.74 40.16 3.20
N ALA A 109 -36.04 40.08 3.53
CA ALA A 109 -36.56 39.27 4.62
C ALA A 109 -36.33 37.77 4.42
N VAL A 110 -36.49 37.26 3.19
CA VAL A 110 -36.14 35.87 2.84
C VAL A 110 -34.64 35.64 3.00
N GLY A 111 -33.82 36.59 2.54
CA GLY A 111 -32.36 36.53 2.70
C GLY A 111 -31.92 36.52 4.16
N ASP A 112 -32.54 37.33 5.01
CA ASP A 112 -32.24 37.37 6.44
C ASP A 112 -32.75 36.13 7.18
N ALA A 113 -33.92 35.60 6.82
CA ALA A 113 -34.40 34.31 7.32
C ALA A 113 -33.45 33.15 6.92
N ALA A 114 -32.93 33.16 5.69
CA ALA A 114 -31.93 32.19 5.24
C ALA A 114 -30.59 32.32 5.99
N LYS A 115 -30.15 33.54 6.31
CA LYS A 115 -28.96 33.76 7.16
C LYS A 115 -29.19 33.29 8.60
N ALA A 116 -30.38 33.55 9.15
CA ALA A 116 -30.75 33.16 10.51
C ALA A 116 -30.94 31.64 10.66
N ALA A 117 -31.26 30.92 9.57
CA ALA A 117 -31.36 29.46 9.53
C ALA A 117 -30.00 28.73 9.66
N LYS A 118 -28.90 29.45 9.88
CA LYS A 118 -27.57 28.87 10.06
C LYS A 118 -27.51 28.01 11.32
N THR A 119 -27.24 26.72 11.14
CA THR A 119 -26.84 25.83 12.24
C THR A 119 -25.35 25.99 12.51
N THR A 120 -24.97 26.01 13.79
CA THR A 120 -23.56 26.09 14.23
C THR A 120 -23.21 24.83 15.02
N VAL A 121 -22.13 24.15 14.64
CA VAL A 121 -21.55 23.04 15.40
C VAL A 121 -20.20 23.50 15.97
N LYS A 122 -19.99 23.30 17.27
CA LYS A 122 -18.71 23.59 17.94
C LYS A 122 -18.08 22.27 18.37
N GLU A 123 -16.87 22.00 17.91
CA GLU A 123 -16.10 20.84 18.37
C GLU A 123 -15.69 21.01 19.85
N GLY A 124 -15.87 19.95 20.62
CA GLY A 124 -15.34 19.81 21.97
C GLY A 124 -14.02 19.02 21.96
N GLU A 125 -13.31 18.93 23.08
CA GLU A 125 -11.95 18.38 23.12
C GLU A 125 -11.83 16.93 22.59
N ASN A 126 -12.85 16.09 22.81
CA ASN A 126 -12.87 14.68 22.38
C ASN A 126 -13.70 14.41 21.11
N ILE A 127 -14.20 15.46 20.45
CA ILE A 127 -15.07 15.35 19.28
C ILE A 127 -14.38 15.99 18.08
N VAL A 128 -14.36 15.27 16.96
CA VAL A 128 -13.92 15.79 15.67
C VAL A 128 -15.15 16.05 14.82
N VAL A 129 -15.25 17.26 14.27
CA VAL A 129 -16.32 17.65 13.35
C VAL A 129 -15.71 17.91 11.99
N THR A 130 -16.08 17.10 10.98
CA THR A 130 -15.60 17.28 9.61
C THR A 130 -16.72 17.82 8.73
N GLU A 131 -16.47 18.95 8.07
CA GLU A 131 -17.42 19.58 7.14
C GLU A 131 -17.23 19.05 5.72
N SER A 132 -18.33 18.67 5.06
CA SER A 132 -18.35 18.36 3.62
C SER A 132 -19.55 18.99 2.92
N LYS A 133 -19.47 19.21 1.60
CA LYS A 133 -20.57 19.73 0.79
C LYS A 133 -21.26 18.60 0.04
N ASN A 134 -22.58 18.59 0.13
CA ASN A 134 -23.44 17.71 -0.65
C ASN A 134 -23.59 18.25 -2.08
N ALA A 135 -23.97 17.36 -3.01
CA ALA A 135 -24.16 17.70 -4.43
C ALA A 135 -25.29 18.73 -4.66
N ASP A 136 -26.24 18.84 -3.73
CA ASP A 136 -27.32 19.84 -3.75
C ASP A 136 -26.91 21.22 -3.19
N GLY A 137 -25.66 21.37 -2.76
CA GLY A 137 -25.10 22.60 -2.19
C GLY A 137 -25.30 22.75 -0.68
N SER A 138 -25.97 21.82 -0.01
CA SER A 138 -26.07 21.80 1.46
C SER A 138 -24.77 21.35 2.12
N THR A 139 -24.57 21.71 3.40
CA THR A 139 -23.39 21.32 4.19
C THR A 139 -23.73 20.11 5.07
N ASN A 140 -22.89 19.08 5.05
CA ASN A 140 -22.92 17.96 5.98
C ASN A 140 -21.83 18.12 7.05
N TYR A 141 -22.15 17.81 8.30
CA TYR A 141 -21.19 17.79 9.42
C TYR A 141 -21.11 16.35 9.95
N GLU A 142 -19.99 15.68 9.69
CA GLU A 142 -19.71 14.37 10.27
C GLU A 142 -19.11 14.55 11.66
N VAL A 143 -19.80 14.04 12.68
CA VAL A 143 -19.40 14.14 14.09
C VAL A 143 -18.93 12.78 14.56
N ALA A 144 -17.64 12.68 14.89
CA ALA A 144 -17.01 11.45 15.38
C ALA A 144 -16.21 11.72 16.65
N THR A 145 -15.94 10.67 17.44
CA THR A 145 -14.96 10.79 18.53
C THR A 145 -13.56 10.96 17.94
N ALA A 146 -12.73 11.77 18.59
CA ALA A 146 -11.31 11.84 18.27
C ALA A 146 -10.65 10.45 18.38
N LYS A 147 -9.57 10.22 17.63
CA LYS A 147 -8.79 8.98 17.74
C LYS A 147 -8.13 8.85 19.11
N ASP A 148 -7.61 9.97 19.61
CA ASP A 148 -7.07 10.09 20.95
C ASP A 148 -8.06 10.91 21.79
N VAL A 149 -8.69 10.25 22.76
CA VAL A 149 -9.63 10.87 23.68
C VAL A 149 -8.99 11.06 25.05
N LYS A 150 -9.20 12.22 25.65
CA LYS A 150 -8.75 12.54 27.00
C LYS A 150 -9.93 12.50 27.95
N PHE A 151 -9.85 11.60 28.93
CA PHE A 151 -10.80 11.54 30.02
C PHE A 151 -10.09 11.88 31.32
N ASP A 152 -10.74 12.68 32.17
CA ASP A 152 -10.29 12.87 33.55
C ASP A 152 -10.44 11.56 34.35
N SER A 153 -11.49 10.80 34.07
CA SER A 153 -11.73 9.46 34.59
C SER A 153 -12.59 8.63 33.64
N VAL A 154 -12.38 7.31 33.61
CA VAL A 154 -13.29 6.35 32.98
C VAL A 154 -13.76 5.38 34.05
N THR A 155 -15.07 5.34 34.30
CA THR A 155 -15.69 4.43 35.28
C THR A 155 -16.54 3.39 34.55
N ALA A 156 -16.28 2.12 34.79
CA ALA A 156 -17.10 1.00 34.35
C ALA A 156 -17.70 0.32 35.57
N THR A 157 -19.03 0.18 35.60
CA THR A 157 -19.77 -0.51 36.66
C THR A 157 -20.62 -1.62 36.07
N ASP A 158 -20.90 -2.67 36.84
CA ASP A 158 -21.89 -3.68 36.51
C ASP A 158 -23.01 -3.77 37.56
N ASP A 159 -24.01 -4.61 37.27
CA ASP A 159 -25.16 -4.84 38.17
C ASP A 159 -24.79 -5.65 39.42
N GLU A 160 -23.57 -6.21 39.48
CA GLU A 160 -23.03 -7.00 40.58
C GLU A 160 -22.28 -6.12 41.60
N GLY A 161 -22.19 -4.81 41.34
CA GLY A 161 -21.54 -3.82 42.21
C GLY A 161 -20.04 -3.70 41.99
N ASN A 162 -19.49 -4.30 40.94
CA ASN A 162 -18.09 -4.15 40.57
C ASN A 162 -17.88 -2.78 39.92
N GLU A 163 -16.80 -2.08 40.29
CA GLU A 163 -16.43 -0.77 39.76
C GLU A 163 -14.95 -0.79 39.32
N THR A 164 -14.67 -0.42 38.08
CA THR A 164 -13.33 -0.13 37.59
C THR A 164 -13.22 1.34 37.23
N VAL A 165 -12.32 2.06 37.91
CA VAL A 165 -12.02 3.48 37.66
C VAL A 165 -10.61 3.63 37.13
N LEU A 166 -10.48 4.11 35.89
CA LEU A 166 -9.21 4.53 35.32
C LEU A 166 -9.03 6.04 35.53
N THR A 167 -7.94 6.43 36.16
CA THR A 167 -7.55 7.83 36.42
C THR A 167 -6.07 8.06 36.11
N ALA A 168 -5.60 9.31 36.21
CA ALA A 168 -4.18 9.62 36.08
C ALA A 168 -3.28 8.93 37.13
N THR A 169 -3.81 8.52 38.28
CA THR A 169 -3.02 7.83 39.32
C THR A 169 -2.87 6.33 39.06
N GLY A 170 -3.72 5.75 38.21
CA GLY A 170 -3.77 4.32 37.94
C GLY A 170 -5.19 3.79 37.70
N THR A 171 -5.29 2.47 37.64
CA THR A 171 -6.55 1.71 37.58
C THR A 171 -6.91 1.23 38.98
N GLN A 172 -8.12 1.53 39.42
CA GLN A 172 -8.72 1.03 40.66
C GLN A 172 -9.85 0.09 40.28
N VAL A 173 -9.85 -1.13 40.80
CA VAL A 173 -10.91 -2.12 40.62
C VAL A 173 -11.42 -2.48 42.00
N LYS A 174 -12.73 -2.37 42.20
CA LYS A 174 -13.42 -2.79 43.41
C LYS A 174 -14.50 -3.77 43.00
N ASP A 175 -14.58 -4.92 43.67
CA ASP A 175 -15.71 -5.82 43.45
C ASP A 175 -16.87 -5.52 44.42
N GLY A 176 -18.03 -6.12 44.14
CA GLY A 176 -19.21 -6.00 45.00
C GLY A 176 -19.05 -6.62 46.39
N GLU A 177 -18.01 -7.43 46.60
CA GLU A 177 -17.67 -8.07 47.89
C GLU A 177 -16.73 -7.21 48.75
N GLY A 178 -16.14 -6.15 48.19
CA GLY A 178 -15.28 -5.20 48.88
C GLY A 178 -13.78 -5.46 48.71
N ASN A 179 -13.37 -6.40 47.85
CA ASN A 179 -11.97 -6.57 47.47
C ASN A 179 -11.54 -5.42 46.54
N GLU A 180 -10.30 -4.95 46.68
CA GLU A 180 -9.78 -3.78 45.96
C GLU A 180 -8.44 -4.09 45.29
N ALA A 181 -8.29 -3.76 44.01
CA ALA A 181 -7.04 -3.83 43.27
C ALA A 181 -6.69 -2.45 42.71
N GLU A 182 -5.53 -1.91 43.08
CA GLU A 182 -4.98 -0.68 42.55
C GLU A 182 -3.69 -0.97 41.79
N TYR A 183 -3.61 -0.52 40.54
CA TYR A 183 -2.42 -0.57 39.69
C TYR A 183 -2.06 0.84 39.24
N GLY A 184 -0.91 1.37 39.67
CA GLY A 184 -0.56 2.75 39.35
C GLY A 184 0.86 3.16 39.70
N ALA A 185 1.10 4.47 39.72
CA ALA A 185 2.43 5.04 39.95
C ALA A 185 3.03 4.69 41.32
N LYS A 186 2.21 4.29 42.29
CA LYS A 186 2.64 3.85 43.63
C LYS A 186 2.92 2.35 43.72
N GLY A 187 2.68 1.59 42.65
CA GLY A 187 2.83 0.13 42.61
C GLY A 187 1.50 -0.60 42.40
N ILE A 188 1.48 -1.87 42.81
CA ILE A 188 0.29 -2.74 42.81
C ILE A 188 -0.12 -2.96 44.26
N SER A 189 -1.40 -2.76 44.57
CA SER A 189 -2.00 -3.10 45.86
C SER A 189 -3.24 -3.94 45.60
N LEU A 190 -3.27 -5.15 46.12
CA LEU A 190 -4.44 -6.04 46.09
C LEU A 190 -4.90 -6.21 47.53
N LYS A 191 -6.16 -5.95 47.86
CA LYS A 191 -6.72 -6.11 49.20
C LYS A 191 -7.95 -6.99 49.14
N ASP A 192 -8.09 -7.88 50.11
CA ASP A 192 -9.33 -8.60 50.34
C ASP A 192 -10.38 -7.72 51.06
N GLN A 193 -11.59 -8.24 51.23
CA GLN A 193 -12.69 -7.61 51.97
C GLN A 193 -12.33 -7.23 53.43
N ASP A 194 -11.36 -7.91 54.03
CA ASP A 194 -10.90 -7.68 55.41
C ASP A 194 -9.79 -6.63 55.47
N GLY A 195 -9.24 -6.22 54.32
CA GLY A 195 -8.17 -5.24 54.16
C GLY A 195 -6.77 -5.84 54.15
N ASN A 196 -6.60 -7.16 54.27
CA ASN A 196 -5.30 -7.79 54.09
C ASN A 196 -4.93 -7.72 52.62
N GLY A 197 -3.65 -7.49 52.33
CA GLY A 197 -3.27 -7.23 50.96
C GLY A 197 -1.90 -7.72 50.54
N THR A 198 -1.72 -7.80 49.24
CA THR A 198 -0.42 -7.97 48.60
C THR A 198 0.00 -6.64 48.01
N ILE A 199 1.20 -6.19 48.36
CA ILE A 199 1.76 -4.95 47.84
C ILE A 199 3.02 -5.28 47.03
N LEU A 200 3.11 -4.71 45.83
CA LEU A 200 4.32 -4.65 45.02
C LEU A 200 4.65 -3.20 44.71
N ASN A 201 5.73 -2.67 45.29
CA ASN A 201 6.17 -1.30 45.03
C ASN A 201 7.71 -1.20 45.03
N SER A 202 8.24 0.01 45.11
CA SER A 202 9.69 0.27 45.17
C SER A 202 10.40 -0.39 46.35
N GLY A 203 9.67 -0.73 47.43
CA GLY A 203 10.16 -1.50 48.57
C GLY A 203 10.24 -3.02 48.32
N GLY A 204 9.59 -3.52 47.27
CA GLY A 204 9.56 -4.93 46.90
C GLY A 204 8.15 -5.55 46.96
N LEU A 205 8.10 -6.86 47.18
CA LEU A 205 6.89 -7.67 47.35
C LEU A 205 6.65 -7.93 48.85
N GLY A 206 5.43 -7.71 49.33
CA GLY A 206 5.05 -8.03 50.70
C GLY A 206 3.56 -8.31 50.86
N PHE A 207 3.22 -9.04 51.92
CA PHE A 207 1.84 -9.28 52.34
C PHE A 207 1.58 -8.45 53.58
N VAL A 208 0.49 -7.69 53.62
CA VAL A 208 0.18 -6.74 54.68
C VAL A 208 -1.17 -6.99 55.30
N ASP A 209 -1.30 -6.63 56.58
CA ASP A 209 -2.58 -6.60 57.28
C ASP A 209 -3.35 -5.30 56.92
N PRO A 210 -4.55 -5.08 57.46
CA PRO A 210 -5.34 -3.88 57.16
C PRO A 210 -4.69 -2.58 57.69
N MET A 211 -3.71 -2.68 58.60
CA MET A 211 -2.93 -1.56 59.12
C MET A 211 -1.65 -1.30 58.30
N GLY A 212 -1.37 -2.14 57.28
CA GLY A 212 -0.18 -2.05 56.44
C GLY A 212 1.07 -2.72 57.03
N ASN A 213 0.95 -3.50 58.11
CA ASN A 213 2.08 -4.22 58.69
C ASN A 213 2.37 -5.48 57.88
N ASN A 214 3.65 -5.78 57.66
CA ASN A 214 4.04 -7.00 56.93
C ASN A 214 3.67 -8.26 57.72
N ILE A 215 2.79 -9.09 57.14
CA ILE A 215 2.29 -10.35 57.68
C ILE A 215 2.66 -11.50 56.75
N GLY A 216 3.91 -11.95 56.82
CA GLY A 216 4.38 -13.12 56.09
C GLY A 216 5.65 -12.85 55.27
N PRO A 217 5.95 -13.72 54.30
CA PRO A 217 7.16 -13.60 53.50
C PRO A 217 7.20 -12.29 52.72
N SER A 218 8.37 -11.68 52.62
CA SER A 218 8.60 -10.50 51.78
C SER A 218 9.88 -10.65 50.96
N ILE A 219 9.89 -10.00 49.80
CA ILE A 219 11.06 -9.92 48.92
C ILE A 219 11.37 -8.45 48.74
N THR A 220 12.48 -7.99 49.29
CA THR A 220 12.91 -6.59 49.22
C THR A 220 14.31 -6.49 48.62
N VAL A 221 14.79 -5.26 48.40
CA VAL A 221 16.19 -5.03 48.01
C VAL A 221 17.22 -5.53 49.03
N LYS A 222 16.80 -5.84 50.27
CA LYS A 222 17.66 -6.42 51.31
C LYS A 222 17.70 -7.95 51.27
N GLY A 223 16.92 -8.58 50.37
CA GLY A 223 16.80 -10.04 50.26
C GLY A 223 15.40 -10.55 50.61
N ILE A 224 15.33 -11.86 50.87
CA ILE A 224 14.10 -12.58 51.20
C ILE A 224 13.97 -12.67 52.73
N ASP A 225 12.84 -12.22 53.27
CA ASP A 225 12.41 -12.51 54.64
C ASP A 225 11.29 -13.54 54.56
N ALA A 226 11.45 -14.70 55.19
CA ALA A 226 10.42 -15.74 55.19
C ALA A 226 9.30 -15.52 56.21
N GLY A 227 9.34 -14.45 57.02
CA GLY A 227 8.33 -14.16 58.02
C GLY A 227 8.14 -15.30 59.04
N ASN A 228 9.23 -15.91 59.50
CA ASN A 228 9.26 -17.10 60.37
C ASN A 228 8.62 -18.38 59.78
N THR A 229 8.49 -18.48 58.46
CA THR A 229 8.02 -19.70 57.78
C THR A 229 9.19 -20.52 57.20
N VAL A 230 8.97 -21.81 56.97
CA VAL A 230 9.96 -22.69 56.32
C VAL A 230 9.97 -22.42 54.81
N ILE A 231 11.15 -22.14 54.25
CA ILE A 231 11.35 -22.04 52.80
C ILE A 231 11.58 -23.44 52.22
N THR A 232 10.60 -23.99 51.52
CA THR A 232 10.73 -25.26 50.80
C THR A 232 11.25 -25.05 49.37
N GLY A 233 11.85 -26.08 48.76
CA GLY A 233 12.33 -26.01 47.37
C GLY A 233 13.69 -25.32 47.15
N VAL A 234 14.44 -25.04 48.21
CA VAL A 234 15.81 -24.50 48.11
C VAL A 234 16.76 -25.58 47.53
N ALA A 235 17.32 -25.34 46.35
CA ALA A 235 18.35 -26.19 45.75
C ALA A 235 19.64 -26.15 46.59
N ALA A 236 20.56 -27.10 46.36
CA ALA A 236 21.84 -27.10 47.08
C ALA A 236 22.66 -25.85 46.71
N GLY A 237 22.87 -24.95 47.66
CA GLY A 237 23.67 -23.73 47.48
C GLY A 237 25.17 -24.00 47.40
N ARG A 238 25.98 -23.04 46.97
CA ARG A 238 27.44 -23.20 46.97
C ARG A 238 28.00 -23.13 48.39
N VAL A 239 28.86 -24.07 48.77
CA VAL A 239 29.59 -24.05 50.06
C VAL A 239 31.00 -23.50 49.83
N ALA A 240 31.18 -22.20 50.07
CA ALA A 240 32.46 -21.48 49.95
C ALA A 240 32.48 -20.29 50.90
N ALA A 241 33.68 -19.76 51.23
CA ALA A 241 33.84 -18.68 52.21
C ALA A 241 33.17 -17.36 51.80
N ASP A 242 32.96 -17.13 50.50
CA ASP A 242 32.33 -15.95 49.90
C ASP A 242 30.87 -16.18 49.47
N SER A 243 30.32 -17.37 49.72
CA SER A 243 28.97 -17.72 49.26
C SER A 243 27.90 -16.97 50.04
N GLN A 244 26.91 -16.43 49.31
CA GLN A 244 25.69 -15.84 49.86
C GLN A 244 24.46 -16.70 49.56
N ASP A 245 24.67 -17.91 49.04
CA ASP A 245 23.60 -18.84 48.70
C ASP A 245 22.94 -19.39 49.97
N ALA A 246 21.63 -19.58 49.94
CA ALA A 246 20.95 -20.37 50.95
C ALA A 246 21.38 -21.85 50.83
N ILE A 247 21.81 -22.46 51.93
CA ILE A 247 22.05 -23.90 52.01
C ILE A 247 20.77 -24.62 52.44
N ASN A 248 20.55 -25.82 51.92
CA ASN A 248 19.40 -26.64 52.32
C ASN A 248 19.79 -27.74 53.32
N GLY A 249 18.79 -28.45 53.85
CA GLY A 249 19.00 -29.49 54.86
C GLY A 249 19.90 -30.65 54.42
N SER A 250 19.92 -31.03 53.13
CA SER A 250 20.76 -32.14 52.67
C SER A 250 22.24 -31.79 52.68
N GLN A 251 22.60 -30.53 52.48
CA GLN A 251 23.98 -30.07 52.58
C GLN A 251 24.49 -30.05 54.02
N LEU A 252 23.67 -29.58 54.96
CA LEU A 252 24.02 -29.64 56.39
C LEU A 252 24.12 -31.10 56.87
N HIS A 253 23.21 -31.96 56.41
CA HIS A 253 23.26 -33.40 56.70
C HIS A 253 24.53 -34.06 56.13
N GLY A 254 24.94 -33.72 54.91
CA GLY A 254 26.19 -34.21 54.32
C GLY A 254 27.44 -33.81 55.11
N VAL A 255 27.48 -32.59 55.66
CA VAL A 255 28.55 -32.17 56.58
C VAL A 255 28.51 -33.00 57.87
N ALA A 256 27.33 -33.22 58.45
CA ALA A 256 27.19 -34.03 59.66
C ALA A 256 27.62 -35.49 59.44
N ASP A 257 27.29 -36.09 58.30
CA ASP A 257 27.74 -37.44 57.92
C ASP A 257 29.26 -37.53 57.75
N SER A 258 29.90 -36.49 57.20
CA SER A 258 31.37 -36.43 57.10
C SER A 258 32.03 -36.50 58.48
N VAL A 259 31.52 -35.73 59.46
CA VAL A 259 32.04 -35.74 60.84
C VAL A 259 31.78 -37.07 61.53
N LYS A 260 30.58 -37.66 61.37
CA LYS A 260 30.25 -39.01 61.86
C LYS A 260 31.27 -40.05 61.41
N ASN A 261 31.62 -40.05 60.12
CA ASN A 261 32.57 -41.01 59.56
C ASN A 261 34.00 -40.83 60.11
N ILE A 262 34.41 -39.60 60.41
CA ILE A 262 35.71 -39.30 61.03
C ILE A 262 35.79 -39.84 62.47
N ILE A 263 34.71 -39.68 63.25
CA ILE A 263 34.66 -40.19 64.64
C ILE A 263 34.62 -41.72 64.65
N GLY A 264 33.94 -42.34 63.68
CA GLY A 264 33.83 -43.78 63.54
C GLY A 264 32.98 -44.45 64.63
N GLY A 265 33.17 -45.76 64.83
CA GLY A 265 32.35 -46.56 65.73
C GLY A 265 30.88 -46.61 65.27
N ASN A 266 29.96 -46.47 66.23
CA ASN A 266 28.51 -46.45 65.99
C ASN A 266 27.94 -45.02 66.07
N THR A 267 28.68 -44.02 65.60
CA THR A 267 28.21 -42.63 65.58
C THR A 267 27.07 -42.44 64.56
N THR A 268 26.02 -41.68 64.89
CA THR A 268 24.86 -41.43 64.01
C THR A 268 24.52 -39.93 63.90
N VAL A 269 23.93 -39.50 62.78
CA VAL A 269 23.33 -38.17 62.59
C VAL A 269 21.84 -38.25 62.91
N ASN A 270 21.35 -37.44 63.84
CA ASN A 270 19.93 -37.35 64.22
C ASN A 270 19.13 -36.50 63.19
N PRO A 271 17.78 -36.60 63.15
CA PRO A 271 16.95 -35.83 62.21
C PRO A 271 17.08 -34.30 62.31
N ASP A 272 17.54 -33.78 63.45
CA ASP A 272 17.80 -32.35 63.68
C ASP A 272 19.23 -31.92 63.29
N GLY A 273 20.06 -32.84 62.77
CA GLY A 273 21.43 -32.61 62.36
C GLY A 273 22.50 -32.79 63.46
N THR A 274 22.11 -33.11 64.70
CA THR A 274 23.06 -33.38 65.80
C THR A 274 23.72 -34.77 65.69
N LEU A 275 24.86 -34.97 66.36
CA LEU A 275 25.60 -36.25 66.37
C LEU A 275 25.45 -36.98 67.72
N SER A 276 25.24 -38.30 67.67
CA SER A 276 25.29 -39.20 68.83
C SER A 276 26.37 -40.26 68.61
N GLY A 277 27.40 -40.30 69.47
CA GLY A 277 28.49 -41.28 69.43
C GLY A 277 28.22 -42.51 70.30
N SER A 278 28.63 -43.70 69.84
CA SER A 278 28.76 -44.89 70.71
C SER A 278 29.86 -45.84 70.22
N ASN A 279 30.47 -46.58 71.14
CA ASN A 279 31.53 -47.57 70.86
C ASN A 279 32.67 -47.07 69.93
N ILE A 280 33.20 -45.87 70.21
CA ILE A 280 34.27 -45.26 69.41
C ILE A 280 35.55 -46.11 69.50
N GLY A 281 36.11 -46.48 68.34
CA GLY A 281 37.36 -47.26 68.25
C GLY A 281 37.29 -48.70 68.79
N GLY A 282 36.10 -49.28 68.97
CA GLY A 282 35.94 -50.63 69.55
C GLY A 282 36.23 -50.70 71.05
N THR A 283 36.26 -49.56 71.73
CA THR A 283 36.62 -49.43 73.15
C THR A 283 35.42 -49.52 74.10
N GLY A 284 34.19 -49.55 73.56
CA GLY A 284 32.94 -49.51 74.33
C GLY A 284 32.59 -48.15 74.92
N LYS A 285 33.18 -47.04 74.46
CA LYS A 285 32.97 -45.68 74.97
C LYS A 285 32.26 -44.75 73.98
N ASP A 286 31.51 -43.78 74.50
CA ASP A 286 30.60 -42.93 73.69
C ASP A 286 31.19 -41.56 73.32
N ASN A 287 32.39 -41.24 73.82
CA ASN A 287 33.16 -40.06 73.42
C ASN A 287 34.63 -40.44 73.17
N ILE A 288 35.33 -39.59 72.40
CA ILE A 288 36.71 -39.83 71.93
C ILE A 288 37.69 -39.91 73.11
N ASN A 289 37.55 -39.04 74.10
CA ASN A 289 38.47 -38.96 75.22
C ASN A 289 38.49 -40.26 76.05
N ASP A 290 37.31 -40.81 76.35
CA ASP A 290 37.18 -42.02 77.16
C ASP A 290 37.65 -43.27 76.41
N ALA A 291 37.52 -43.29 75.08
CA ALA A 291 37.99 -44.38 74.22
C ALA A 291 39.52 -44.48 74.25
N ILE A 292 40.23 -43.35 74.07
CA ILE A 292 41.69 -43.29 74.14
C ILE A 292 42.20 -43.77 75.50
N GLY A 293 41.52 -43.39 76.59
CA GLY A 293 41.87 -43.83 77.95
C GLY A 293 41.77 -45.35 78.17
N ALA A 294 40.89 -46.05 77.46
CA ALA A 294 40.74 -47.51 77.59
C ALA A 294 41.91 -48.28 76.97
N VAL A 295 42.39 -47.86 75.79
CA VAL A 295 43.54 -48.49 75.10
C VAL A 295 44.82 -48.39 75.93
N GLY A 296 45.06 -47.23 76.57
CA GLY A 296 46.24 -47.01 77.40
C GLY A 296 46.35 -47.91 78.64
N LYS A 297 45.24 -48.45 79.14
CA LYS A 297 45.25 -49.43 80.24
C LYS A 297 45.63 -50.83 79.77
N ALA A 298 45.08 -51.30 78.64
CA ALA A 298 45.34 -52.64 78.11
C ALA A 298 46.83 -52.90 77.78
N ALA A 299 47.58 -51.85 77.40
CA ALA A 299 48.99 -51.96 77.09
C ALA A 299 49.90 -52.24 78.30
N GLN A 300 49.45 -51.98 79.54
CA GLN A 300 50.29 -52.10 80.73
C GLN A 300 50.34 -53.52 81.34
N GLU A 301 49.46 -54.45 80.92
CA GLU A 301 49.23 -55.73 81.62
C GLU A 301 50.00 -56.97 81.06
N ALA A 302 50.95 -56.86 80.11
CA ALA A 302 51.58 -58.01 79.42
C ALA A 302 53.10 -58.29 79.72
N LYS A 303 53.49 -59.25 80.61
CA LYS A 303 54.92 -59.58 80.97
C LYS A 303 55.27 -61.10 81.12
N SER A 304 56.55 -61.54 80.88
CA SER A 304 57.14 -62.94 80.93
C SER A 304 58.59 -63.08 81.56
N THR A 305 59.19 -64.30 81.83
CA THR A 305 60.51 -64.62 82.57
C THR A 305 61.41 -65.84 82.06
N VAL A 306 62.79 -65.92 82.27
CA VAL A 306 63.82 -66.95 81.74
C VAL A 306 65.12 -67.28 82.63
N SER A 307 65.92 -68.41 82.44
CA SER A 307 67.23 -68.83 83.13
C SER A 307 68.29 -69.73 82.33
N ASP A 308 69.61 -69.80 82.72
CA ASP A 308 70.86 -70.22 81.93
C ASP A 308 71.50 -71.66 82.09
N GLY A 309 72.47 -72.08 81.21
CA GLY A 309 73.28 -73.35 81.22
C GLY A 309 74.74 -73.31 80.60
N LYS A 310 75.56 -74.40 80.60
CA LYS A 310 77.07 -74.40 80.52
C LYS A 310 77.82 -73.71 79.35
N ASN A 311 77.32 -73.73 78.10
CA ASN A 311 77.92 -72.99 76.96
C ASN A 311 77.09 -71.73 76.60
N ILE A 312 76.13 -71.37 77.46
CA ILE A 312 75.12 -70.33 77.25
C ILE A 312 75.20 -69.28 78.38
N ILE A 313 75.12 -68.01 78.01
CA ILE A 313 75.08 -66.87 78.92
C ILE A 313 73.78 -66.12 78.65
N VAL A 314 72.98 -65.79 79.67
CA VAL A 314 71.81 -64.91 79.56
C VAL A 314 72.04 -63.61 80.32
N LYS A 315 71.70 -62.48 79.70
CA LYS A 315 71.86 -61.13 80.26
C LYS A 315 70.56 -60.33 80.09
N GLU A 316 70.06 -59.76 81.19
CA GLU A 316 68.85 -58.93 81.18
C GLU A 316 69.16 -57.45 80.92
N SER A 317 68.36 -56.77 80.06
CA SER A 317 68.42 -55.32 79.84
C SER A 317 67.04 -54.70 79.57
N LYS A 318 66.95 -53.35 79.64
CA LYS A 318 65.72 -52.58 79.38
C LYS A 318 65.89 -51.68 78.16
N ASN A 319 64.86 -51.66 77.31
CA ASN A 319 64.81 -50.83 76.11
C ASN A 319 64.27 -49.42 76.41
N ALA A 320 64.57 -48.48 75.51
CA ALA A 320 64.11 -47.09 75.62
C ALA A 320 62.59 -46.92 75.50
N ASP A 321 61.89 -47.91 74.95
CA ASP A 321 60.42 -47.99 74.85
C ASP A 321 59.77 -48.62 76.10
N GLY A 322 60.56 -49.02 77.10
CA GLY A 322 60.08 -49.60 78.35
C GLY A 322 59.91 -51.13 78.35
N SER A 323 60.14 -51.82 77.23
CA SER A 323 60.17 -53.29 77.18
C SER A 323 61.43 -53.89 77.84
N THR A 324 61.36 -55.16 78.27
CA THR A 324 62.48 -55.89 78.90
C THR A 324 63.00 -56.94 77.92
N ASP A 325 64.31 -56.99 77.69
CA ASP A 325 64.96 -57.90 76.73
C ASP A 325 65.91 -58.87 77.46
N TYR A 326 65.90 -60.14 77.05
CA TYR A 326 66.77 -61.21 77.58
C TYR A 326 67.72 -61.67 76.47
N GLU A 327 68.97 -61.27 76.53
CA GLU A 327 69.98 -61.62 75.54
C GLU A 327 70.60 -62.99 75.89
N VAL A 328 70.39 -64.00 75.05
CA VAL A 328 70.95 -65.35 75.19
C VAL A 328 72.09 -65.54 74.19
N SER A 329 73.33 -65.77 74.65
CA SER A 329 74.53 -65.89 73.81
C SER A 329 75.32 -67.17 74.08
N THR A 330 76.09 -67.65 73.10
CA THR A 330 77.09 -68.71 73.29
C THR A 330 78.37 -68.15 73.91
N ALA A 331 79.12 -68.95 74.67
CA ALA A 331 80.41 -68.53 75.23
C ALA A 331 81.43 -68.14 74.10
N PRO A 332 82.30 -67.13 74.31
CA PRO A 332 83.21 -66.62 73.28
C PRO A 332 84.25 -67.62 72.76
N ASP A 333 84.72 -68.53 73.62
CA ASP A 333 85.61 -69.60 73.24
C ASP A 333 84.82 -70.91 73.16
N LEU A 334 84.80 -71.49 71.95
CA LEU A 334 84.15 -72.75 71.64
C LEU A 334 85.24 -73.82 71.47
N GLU A 335 85.35 -74.73 72.42
CA GLU A 335 86.33 -75.81 72.38
C GLU A 335 85.83 -76.95 71.46
N VAL A 336 86.37 -77.06 70.23
CA VAL A 336 85.96 -78.04 69.17
C VAL A 336 87.13 -78.51 68.26
N ASP A 337 87.20 -79.80 67.89
CA ASP A 337 88.32 -80.44 67.14
C ASP A 337 88.32 -80.22 65.61
N SER A 338 87.16 -79.94 65.05
CA SER A 338 87.00 -79.52 63.66
C SER A 338 85.72 -78.72 63.60
N VAL A 339 85.72 -77.67 62.79
CA VAL A 339 84.47 -76.96 62.52
C VAL A 339 84.02 -77.40 61.14
N THR A 340 83.12 -78.37 61.15
CA THR A 340 82.36 -78.71 59.96
C THR A 340 81.07 -77.92 60.02
N ALA A 341 81.06 -76.79 59.32
CA ALA A 341 79.87 -75.96 59.21
C ALA A 341 79.32 -76.12 57.79
N GLY A 342 78.25 -76.91 57.66
CA GLY A 342 77.40 -76.93 56.46
C GLY A 342 78.14 -77.15 55.14
N GLY A 343 79.05 -78.13 55.07
CA GLY A 343 79.77 -78.50 53.84
C GLY A 343 81.06 -77.72 53.59
N THR A 344 81.41 -76.77 54.46
CA THR A 344 82.73 -76.15 54.49
C THR A 344 83.57 -76.84 55.55
N LYS A 345 84.71 -77.38 55.11
CA LYS A 345 85.71 -77.95 55.98
C LYS A 345 86.92 -77.02 56.00
N VAL A 346 87.23 -76.56 57.20
CA VAL A 346 88.51 -75.91 57.47
C VAL A 346 89.36 -76.92 58.21
N ASP A 347 90.38 -77.43 57.52
CA ASP A 347 91.35 -78.38 58.04
C ASP A 347 92.78 -78.01 57.60
N GLY A 348 93.71 -78.97 57.66
CA GLY A 348 95.12 -78.74 57.36
C GLY A 348 95.48 -78.49 55.89
N ASP A 349 94.62 -78.81 54.91
CA ASP A 349 94.96 -78.67 53.48
C ASP A 349 94.55 -77.31 52.87
N GLY A 350 93.60 -76.63 53.51
CA GLY A 350 93.12 -75.31 53.14
C GLY A 350 91.62 -75.17 53.39
N LEU A 351 91.01 -74.20 52.72
CA LEU A 351 89.56 -74.05 52.72
C LEU A 351 88.96 -74.97 51.65
N HIS A 352 88.30 -76.03 52.10
CA HIS A 352 87.58 -76.94 51.24
C HIS A 352 86.08 -76.68 51.39
N ILE A 353 85.46 -76.25 50.31
CA ILE A 353 84.00 -76.17 50.23
C ILE A 353 83.56 -77.31 49.32
N ASP A 354 82.84 -78.28 49.86
CA ASP A 354 82.37 -79.43 49.10
C ASP A 354 81.41 -78.97 47.98
N GLY A 355 81.77 -79.25 46.73
CA GLY A 355 81.04 -78.75 45.55
C GLY A 355 81.10 -77.23 45.33
N GLY A 356 82.00 -76.52 46.02
CA GLY A 356 82.16 -75.07 45.98
C GLY A 356 83.53 -74.58 45.50
N PRO A 357 83.77 -73.26 45.49
CA PRO A 357 85.07 -72.69 45.18
C PRO A 357 86.13 -73.24 46.13
N SER A 358 87.30 -73.53 45.59
CA SER A 358 88.44 -73.94 46.41
C SER A 358 89.57 -72.94 46.27
N VAL A 359 90.20 -72.67 47.41
CA VAL A 359 91.46 -71.93 47.47
C VAL A 359 92.51 -72.91 47.93
N THR A 360 93.22 -73.47 46.96
CA THR A 360 94.28 -74.45 47.18
C THR A 360 95.61 -73.87 46.76
N LYS A 361 96.67 -74.67 46.91
CA LYS A 361 98.03 -74.27 46.58
C LYS A 361 98.25 -74.11 45.05
N ASP A 362 97.32 -74.57 44.19
CA ASP A 362 97.42 -74.55 42.71
C ASP A 362 96.67 -73.39 42.02
N GLY A 363 95.92 -72.56 42.77
CA GLY A 363 95.18 -71.42 42.24
C GLY A 363 93.73 -71.35 42.75
N ILE A 364 92.92 -70.50 42.11
CA ILE A 364 91.50 -70.32 42.43
C ILE A 364 90.67 -71.09 41.40
N ASP A 365 90.00 -72.14 41.84
CA ASP A 365 88.90 -72.74 41.08
C ASP A 365 87.59 -72.26 41.70
N ALA A 366 86.80 -71.51 40.94
CA ALA A 366 85.50 -71.04 41.39
C ALA A 366 84.47 -72.18 41.51
N GLY A 367 84.80 -73.41 41.14
CA GLY A 367 83.91 -74.57 41.25
C GLY A 367 82.62 -74.37 40.47
N ASN A 368 82.73 -73.79 39.27
CA ASN A 368 81.62 -73.34 38.41
C ASN A 368 80.67 -72.31 39.06
N LYS A 369 81.13 -71.55 40.06
CA LYS A 369 80.38 -70.44 40.65
C LYS A 369 80.75 -69.10 39.99
N LYS A 370 79.85 -68.12 40.08
CA LYS A 370 80.12 -66.74 39.63
C LYS A 370 81.24 -66.12 40.47
N VAL A 371 82.19 -65.47 39.81
CA VAL A 371 83.23 -64.67 40.46
C VAL A 371 82.77 -63.21 40.46
N THR A 372 82.47 -62.66 41.64
CA THR A 372 81.99 -61.29 41.81
C THR A 372 83.11 -60.40 42.39
N GLY A 373 83.05 -59.09 42.16
CA GLY A 373 84.07 -58.13 42.64
C GLY A 373 85.32 -58.01 41.75
N VAL A 374 85.23 -58.44 40.49
CA VAL A 374 86.30 -58.27 39.48
C VAL A 374 86.26 -56.83 38.96
N ALA A 375 87.35 -56.08 39.14
CA ALA A 375 87.50 -54.74 38.55
C ALA A 375 87.49 -54.80 37.01
N ASP A 376 87.22 -53.67 36.34
CA ASP A 376 87.19 -53.60 34.87
C ASP A 376 88.53 -54.07 34.28
N GLY A 377 88.49 -55.14 33.48
CA GLY A 377 89.66 -55.69 32.79
C GLY A 377 89.96 -54.91 31.51
N GLU A 378 91.20 -54.86 31.06
CA GLU A 378 91.52 -54.06 29.86
C GLU A 378 90.85 -54.63 28.58
N ILE A 379 90.00 -53.84 27.88
CA ILE A 379 89.39 -54.23 26.59
C ILE A 379 90.32 -53.83 25.43
N ALA A 380 91.46 -54.53 25.36
CA ALA A 380 92.45 -54.38 24.30
C ALA A 380 92.76 -55.73 23.64
N LYS A 381 93.23 -55.69 22.39
CA LYS A 381 93.59 -56.90 21.63
C LYS A 381 94.77 -57.62 22.30
N GLY A 382 94.50 -58.67 23.07
CA GLY A 382 95.50 -59.53 23.73
C GLY A 382 95.44 -59.61 25.26
N SER A 383 94.52 -58.89 25.92
CA SER A 383 94.37 -58.88 27.37
C SER A 383 94.12 -60.27 27.99
N LYS A 384 94.64 -60.48 29.20
CA LYS A 384 94.44 -61.68 30.04
C LYS A 384 93.62 -61.40 31.29
N ASP A 385 93.14 -60.16 31.43
CA ASP A 385 92.28 -59.78 32.54
C ASP A 385 90.91 -60.45 32.39
N ALA A 386 90.30 -60.78 33.53
CA ALA A 386 88.90 -61.14 33.54
C ALA A 386 88.07 -59.87 33.28
N VAL A 387 87.38 -59.80 32.14
CA VAL A 387 86.40 -58.74 31.87
C VAL A 387 85.11 -59.01 32.66
N ASN A 388 84.54 -57.98 33.25
CA ASN A 388 83.35 -58.11 34.09
C ASN A 388 82.05 -57.82 33.30
N GLY A 389 80.91 -58.06 33.95
CA GLY A 389 79.60 -57.85 33.32
C GLY A 389 79.28 -56.40 32.95
N GLY A 390 79.84 -55.41 33.66
CA GLY A 390 79.62 -53.99 33.36
C GLY A 390 80.21 -53.61 32.00
N GLN A 391 81.40 -54.13 31.69
CA GLN A 391 82.06 -53.90 30.41
C GLN A 391 81.34 -54.51 29.21
N LEU A 392 80.67 -55.66 29.39
CA LEU A 392 79.80 -56.23 28.36
C LEU A 392 78.46 -55.48 28.25
N HIS A 393 77.95 -54.98 29.37
CA HIS A 393 76.72 -54.20 29.43
C HIS A 393 76.86 -52.85 28.71
N ASP A 394 78.00 -52.16 28.83
CA ASP A 394 78.26 -50.90 28.14
C ASP A 394 78.21 -51.06 26.60
N VAL A 395 78.71 -52.18 26.08
CA VAL A 395 78.60 -52.52 24.65
C VAL A 395 77.14 -52.76 24.25
N ALA A 396 76.36 -53.43 25.10
CA ALA A 396 74.93 -53.67 24.85
C ALA A 396 74.10 -52.36 24.90
N ASP A 397 74.42 -51.43 25.81
CA ASP A 397 73.76 -50.12 25.88
C ASP A 397 74.03 -49.26 24.64
N SER A 398 75.22 -49.37 24.04
CA SER A 398 75.51 -48.71 22.77
C SER A 398 74.59 -49.22 21.64
N VAL A 399 74.27 -50.51 21.60
CA VAL A 399 73.37 -51.10 20.59
C VAL A 399 71.91 -50.71 20.84
N LYS A 400 71.46 -50.73 22.11
CA LYS A 400 70.14 -50.22 22.53
C LYS A 400 69.87 -48.81 22.01
N ASN A 401 70.84 -47.90 22.16
CA ASN A 401 70.69 -46.50 21.76
C ASN A 401 70.54 -46.32 20.24
N VAL A 402 71.14 -47.18 19.41
CA VAL A 402 71.04 -47.12 17.94
C VAL A 402 69.65 -47.58 17.45
N VAL A 403 69.04 -48.57 18.11
CA VAL A 403 67.69 -49.06 17.75
C VAL A 403 66.59 -48.11 18.22
N GLY A 404 66.79 -47.42 19.35
CA GLY A 404 65.88 -46.39 19.88
C GLY A 404 64.52 -46.94 20.35
N GLY A 405 63.57 -46.05 20.67
CA GLY A 405 62.25 -46.44 21.19
C GLY A 405 62.30 -47.09 22.58
N ASN A 406 61.46 -48.12 22.81
CA ASN A 406 61.48 -48.93 24.04
C ASN A 406 62.53 -50.06 24.00
N THR A 407 63.65 -49.87 23.32
CA THR A 407 64.71 -50.87 23.30
C THR A 407 65.40 -50.92 24.66
N THR A 408 65.64 -52.12 25.18
CA THR A 408 66.25 -52.40 26.47
C THR A 408 67.37 -53.42 26.33
N VAL A 409 68.40 -53.28 27.16
CA VAL A 409 69.35 -54.37 27.41
C VAL A 409 68.72 -55.23 28.51
N ASP A 410 68.52 -56.50 28.21
CA ASP A 410 67.97 -57.46 29.16
C ASP A 410 69.03 -57.84 30.21
N PRO A 411 68.61 -58.33 31.40
CA PRO A 411 69.54 -58.71 32.46
C PRO A 411 70.57 -59.80 32.08
N ASP A 412 70.36 -60.54 30.99
CA ASP A 412 71.28 -61.55 30.46
C ASP A 412 72.26 -61.01 29.40
N GLY A 413 72.18 -59.72 29.08
CA GLY A 413 73.02 -59.04 28.10
C GLY A 413 72.48 -59.06 26.66
N THR A 414 71.31 -59.68 26.42
CA THR A 414 70.64 -59.62 25.11
C THR A 414 69.88 -58.30 24.92
N ILE A 415 69.47 -57.97 23.69
CA ILE A 415 68.74 -56.74 23.36
C ILE A 415 67.29 -57.10 23.01
N SER A 416 66.34 -56.55 23.75
CA SER A 416 64.91 -56.66 23.48
C SER A 416 64.31 -55.30 23.10
N THR A 417 63.33 -55.30 22.21
CA THR A 417 62.56 -54.10 21.86
C THR A 417 61.12 -54.47 21.60
N SER A 418 60.20 -53.59 21.94
CA SER A 418 58.75 -53.80 21.78
C SER A 418 58.06 -52.66 21.05
N ASN A 419 58.78 -51.57 20.79
CA ASN A 419 58.20 -50.38 20.21
C ASN A 419 59.27 -49.56 19.49
N VAL A 420 59.76 -50.08 18.37
CA VAL A 420 60.71 -49.36 17.52
C VAL A 420 59.99 -48.15 16.90
N GLY A 421 60.46 -46.94 17.24
CA GLY A 421 59.95 -45.70 16.66
C GLY A 421 58.50 -45.31 17.00
N GLY A 422 57.88 -45.89 18.04
CA GLY A 422 56.49 -45.57 18.42
C GLY A 422 55.41 -46.35 17.67
N THR A 423 55.79 -47.36 16.87
CA THR A 423 54.91 -48.13 15.97
C THR A 423 54.25 -49.36 16.61
N GLY A 424 54.65 -49.73 17.84
CA GLY A 424 54.16 -50.93 18.55
C GLY A 424 54.80 -52.25 18.11
N HIS A 425 55.83 -52.23 17.24
CA HIS A 425 56.49 -53.42 16.74
C HIS A 425 57.86 -53.68 17.40
N ASN A 426 58.21 -54.97 17.52
CA ASN A 426 59.40 -55.47 18.22
C ASN A 426 60.62 -55.68 17.30
N ASN A 427 60.54 -55.24 16.04
CA ASN A 427 61.70 -55.16 15.15
C ASN A 427 61.53 -54.01 14.15
N ILE A 428 62.66 -53.59 13.56
CA ILE A 428 62.71 -52.43 12.64
C ILE A 428 61.88 -52.67 11.36
N ASN A 429 61.85 -53.89 10.84
CA ASN A 429 61.19 -54.20 9.57
C ASN A 429 59.65 -54.07 9.68
N ASP A 430 59.07 -54.61 10.75
CA ASP A 430 57.63 -54.59 10.97
C ASP A 430 57.13 -53.20 11.40
N ALA A 431 57.94 -52.45 12.15
CA ALA A 431 57.70 -51.04 12.46
C ALA A 431 57.54 -50.19 11.18
N ILE A 432 58.43 -50.39 10.20
CA ILE A 432 58.35 -49.70 8.90
C ILE A 432 57.14 -50.16 8.08
N ALA A 433 56.74 -51.44 8.18
CA ALA A 433 55.57 -51.97 7.47
C ALA A 433 54.24 -51.40 8.01
N SER A 434 54.13 -51.21 9.33
CA SER A 434 52.96 -50.62 9.99
C SER A 434 52.75 -49.15 9.63
N VAL A 435 53.81 -48.35 9.62
CA VAL A 435 53.74 -46.95 9.14
C VAL A 435 53.27 -46.88 7.68
N LYS A 436 53.66 -47.84 6.84
CA LYS A 436 53.15 -47.95 5.46
C LYS A 436 51.65 -48.30 5.38
N GLN A 437 51.11 -49.08 6.31
CA GLN A 437 49.68 -49.40 6.37
C GLN A 437 48.85 -48.20 6.85
N ASP A 438 49.27 -47.51 7.90
CA ASP A 438 48.59 -46.31 8.40
C ASP A 438 48.57 -45.18 7.35
N ALA A 439 49.67 -45.04 6.59
CA ALA A 439 49.74 -44.13 5.45
C ALA A 439 48.80 -44.53 4.28
N GLN A 440 48.43 -45.80 4.13
CA GLN A 440 47.44 -46.26 3.13
C GLN A 440 45.98 -46.12 3.60
N ALA A 441 45.73 -46.11 4.92
CA ALA A 441 44.40 -46.00 5.52
C ALA A 441 43.90 -44.53 5.65
N ALA A 442 44.79 -43.53 5.59
CA ALA A 442 44.46 -42.10 5.66
C ALA A 442 43.83 -41.54 4.35
N LYS A 443 42.72 -42.10 3.90
CA LYS A 443 41.95 -41.58 2.75
C LYS A 443 41.01 -40.45 3.16
N THR A 444 41.11 -39.31 2.47
CA THR A 444 40.09 -38.25 2.49
C THR A 444 39.12 -38.46 1.32
N THR A 445 37.80 -38.36 1.53
CA THR A 445 36.78 -38.47 0.48
C THR A 445 36.08 -37.13 0.25
N VAL A 446 35.80 -36.80 -1.01
CA VAL A 446 34.99 -35.65 -1.44
C VAL A 446 33.87 -36.20 -2.32
N SER A 447 32.59 -35.91 -2.00
CA SER A 447 31.43 -36.39 -2.77
C SER A 447 30.69 -35.24 -3.47
N LYS A 448 30.25 -35.48 -4.71
CA LYS A 448 29.45 -34.54 -5.53
C LYS A 448 28.06 -35.16 -5.73
N LYS A 449 27.12 -34.85 -4.83
CA LYS A 449 25.79 -35.49 -4.82
C LYS A 449 24.82 -34.90 -5.85
N ASP A 450 24.94 -33.59 -6.13
CA ASP A 450 23.90 -32.83 -6.84
C ASP A 450 24.39 -32.27 -8.19
N ASP A 451 25.46 -32.87 -8.72
CA ASP A 451 26.08 -32.54 -10.02
C ASP A 451 26.55 -31.10 -10.29
N ASN A 452 26.42 -30.18 -9.34
CA ASN A 452 26.83 -28.77 -9.47
C ASN A 452 28.32 -28.47 -9.21
N LEU A 453 29.12 -29.42 -8.70
CA LEU A 453 30.53 -29.23 -8.34
C LEU A 453 31.49 -30.16 -9.08
N SER A 454 32.31 -29.68 -10.00
CA SER A 454 33.38 -30.49 -10.60
C SER A 454 34.49 -30.75 -9.58
N VAL A 455 34.83 -32.01 -9.33
CA VAL A 455 35.96 -32.42 -8.49
C VAL A 455 36.98 -33.12 -9.36
N ASN A 456 38.14 -32.49 -9.58
CA ASN A 456 39.23 -33.07 -10.33
C ASN A 456 40.36 -33.49 -9.39
N LYS A 457 40.78 -34.76 -9.49
CA LYS A 457 41.85 -35.32 -8.65
C LYS A 457 43.16 -35.29 -9.44
N THR A 458 44.17 -34.66 -8.88
CA THR A 458 45.54 -34.68 -9.42
C THR A 458 46.53 -35.18 -8.37
N THR A 459 47.58 -35.86 -8.82
CA THR A 459 48.67 -36.34 -7.96
C THR A 459 49.86 -35.42 -8.14
N ASN A 460 50.39 -34.89 -7.04
CA ASN A 460 51.57 -34.05 -7.02
C ASN A 460 52.85 -34.89 -7.18
N GLU A 461 53.97 -34.27 -7.55
CA GLU A 461 55.26 -34.97 -7.72
C GLU A 461 55.79 -35.63 -6.44
N ASP A 462 55.37 -35.14 -5.27
CA ASP A 462 55.69 -35.71 -3.96
C ASP A 462 54.79 -36.90 -3.54
N GLY A 463 53.85 -37.29 -4.40
CA GLY A 463 52.90 -38.38 -4.16
C GLY A 463 51.65 -38.00 -3.36
N SER A 464 51.51 -36.75 -2.92
CA SER A 464 50.28 -36.24 -2.29
C SER A 464 49.17 -36.01 -3.33
N THR A 465 47.92 -35.92 -2.87
CA THR A 465 46.74 -35.76 -3.74
C THR A 465 46.12 -34.38 -3.58
N ASN A 466 45.95 -33.63 -4.67
CA ASN A 466 45.13 -32.41 -4.70
C ASN A 466 43.73 -32.71 -5.23
N TYR A 467 42.72 -32.11 -4.59
CA TYR A 467 41.34 -32.08 -5.06
C TYR A 467 41.00 -30.66 -5.48
N GLU A 468 40.95 -30.41 -6.78
CA GLU A 468 40.50 -29.13 -7.31
C GLU A 468 38.97 -29.16 -7.41
N VAL A 469 38.29 -28.41 -6.53
CA VAL A 469 36.84 -28.32 -6.47
C VAL A 469 36.40 -26.99 -7.07
N GLY A 470 35.64 -27.06 -8.16
CA GLY A 470 35.08 -25.89 -8.84
C GLY A 470 33.59 -26.07 -9.14
N LEU A 471 32.89 -24.98 -9.44
CA LEU A 471 31.52 -25.08 -9.94
C LEU A 471 31.51 -25.74 -11.32
N ALA A 472 30.50 -26.57 -11.58
CA ALA A 472 30.22 -27.06 -12.92
C ALA A 472 29.88 -25.88 -13.86
N LYS A 473 30.13 -26.04 -15.16
CA LYS A 473 29.78 -25.01 -16.16
C LYS A 473 28.29 -24.71 -16.18
N ASP A 474 27.48 -25.76 -16.02
CA ASP A 474 26.03 -25.70 -15.88
C ASP A 474 25.66 -26.07 -14.44
N ILE A 475 24.81 -25.26 -13.82
CA ILE A 475 24.34 -25.45 -12.45
C ILE A 475 22.84 -25.72 -12.51
N SER A 476 22.42 -26.89 -12.03
CA SER A 476 21.02 -27.31 -11.91
C SER A 476 20.56 -27.12 -10.47
N VAL A 477 19.65 -26.17 -10.25
CA VAL A 477 19.08 -25.85 -8.94
C VAL A 477 17.57 -25.69 -9.06
N ASP A 478 16.84 -26.11 -8.03
CA ASP A 478 15.38 -26.03 -8.03
C ASP A 478 14.87 -24.58 -7.93
N SER A 479 15.63 -23.69 -7.28
CA SER A 479 15.32 -22.26 -7.19
C SER A 479 16.57 -21.40 -7.01
N VAL A 480 16.50 -20.16 -7.47
CA VAL A 480 17.54 -19.13 -7.24
C VAL A 480 16.89 -17.95 -6.52
N THR A 481 17.29 -17.69 -5.28
CA THR A 481 16.93 -16.47 -4.55
C THR A 481 18.16 -15.57 -4.49
N ALA A 482 18.17 -14.49 -5.26
CA ALA A 482 19.27 -13.52 -5.30
C ALA A 482 18.72 -12.10 -5.27
N LYS A 483 19.42 -11.20 -4.57
CA LYS A 483 19.07 -9.77 -4.52
C LYS A 483 19.20 -9.12 -5.90
N ASP A 484 20.30 -9.44 -6.59
CA ASP A 484 20.59 -8.97 -7.95
C ASP A 484 21.06 -10.17 -8.79
N VAL A 485 20.49 -10.36 -9.99
CA VAL A 485 20.93 -11.38 -10.96
C VAL A 485 21.61 -10.66 -12.13
N LYS A 486 22.94 -10.79 -12.25
CA LYS A 486 23.70 -10.29 -13.39
C LYS A 486 23.92 -11.42 -14.39
N ALA A 487 23.08 -11.48 -15.43
CA ALA A 487 23.16 -12.47 -16.50
C ALA A 487 23.16 -11.79 -17.87
N ASN A 488 23.91 -12.34 -18.83
CA ASN A 488 23.88 -11.87 -20.22
C ASN A 488 22.51 -12.15 -20.88
N GLN A 489 21.93 -13.31 -20.55
CA GLN A 489 20.61 -13.74 -21.00
C GLN A 489 19.97 -14.60 -19.92
N VAL A 490 18.67 -14.41 -19.67
CA VAL A 490 17.82 -15.31 -18.89
C VAL A 490 16.77 -15.88 -19.82
N THR A 491 16.68 -17.20 -19.90
CA THR A 491 15.71 -17.91 -20.73
C THR A 491 14.80 -18.74 -19.85
N VAL A 492 13.51 -18.46 -19.89
CA VAL A 492 12.48 -19.29 -19.25
C VAL A 492 11.74 -20.03 -20.36
N ALA A 493 12.05 -21.31 -20.54
CA ALA A 493 11.39 -22.17 -21.52
C ALA A 493 10.37 -23.08 -20.82
N GLY A 494 9.19 -23.19 -21.40
CA GLY A 494 8.15 -24.11 -20.92
C GLY A 494 7.11 -24.40 -22.01
N ASP A 495 6.08 -25.17 -21.66
CA ASP A 495 5.07 -25.66 -22.61
C ASP A 495 4.26 -24.54 -23.29
N GLN A 496 4.28 -23.34 -22.72
CA GLN A 496 3.59 -22.15 -23.25
C GLN A 496 4.50 -21.24 -24.07
N GLY A 497 5.75 -21.65 -24.33
CA GLY A 497 6.73 -20.89 -25.11
C GLY A 497 7.99 -20.55 -24.32
N THR A 498 8.76 -19.61 -24.86
CA THR A 498 10.05 -19.18 -24.30
C THR A 498 10.03 -17.68 -24.04
N THR A 499 10.41 -17.26 -22.83
CA THR A 499 10.70 -15.85 -22.50
C THR A 499 12.20 -15.66 -22.45
N ASN A 500 12.72 -14.76 -23.27
CA ASN A 500 14.13 -14.36 -23.26
C ASN A 500 14.25 -12.95 -22.71
N ILE A 501 15.10 -12.77 -21.71
CA ILE A 501 15.51 -11.46 -21.18
C ILE A 501 16.98 -11.27 -21.54
N THR A 502 17.28 -10.24 -22.31
CA THR A 502 18.64 -9.92 -22.78
C THR A 502 18.94 -8.43 -22.54
N GLY A 503 20.16 -7.99 -22.83
CA GLY A 503 20.48 -6.55 -22.86
C GLY A 503 19.63 -5.73 -23.86
N GLY A 504 19.00 -6.39 -24.85
CA GLY A 504 18.08 -5.76 -25.80
C GLY A 504 16.62 -5.66 -25.32
N GLY A 505 16.28 -6.24 -24.16
CA GLY A 505 14.93 -6.24 -23.57
C GLY A 505 14.33 -7.64 -23.38
N ILE A 506 12.99 -7.70 -23.29
CA ILE A 506 12.20 -8.91 -23.06
C ILE A 506 11.52 -9.32 -24.36
N SER A 507 11.68 -10.58 -24.79
CA SER A 507 10.94 -11.16 -25.90
C SER A 507 10.27 -12.47 -25.50
N ILE A 508 9.01 -12.64 -25.90
CA ILE A 508 8.24 -13.86 -25.69
C ILE A 508 8.01 -14.51 -27.06
N THR A 509 8.36 -15.78 -27.18
CA THR A 509 8.10 -16.61 -28.36
C THR A 509 7.13 -17.71 -27.95
N GLY A 510 6.04 -17.89 -28.70
CA GLY A 510 5.06 -18.94 -28.45
C GLY A 510 5.62 -20.35 -28.68
N PRO A 511 4.86 -21.40 -28.31
CA PRO A 511 5.33 -22.78 -28.35
C PRO A 511 5.59 -23.31 -29.77
N LYS A 512 5.11 -22.63 -30.83
CA LYS A 512 5.38 -22.98 -32.24
C LYS A 512 6.31 -21.97 -32.93
N GLY A 513 7.02 -21.13 -32.18
CA GLY A 513 7.93 -20.13 -32.73
C GLY A 513 7.26 -18.82 -33.17
N GLU A 514 5.96 -18.65 -32.91
CA GLU A 514 5.24 -17.42 -33.21
C GLU A 514 5.71 -16.25 -32.35
N ALA A 515 5.82 -15.06 -32.95
CA ALA A 515 6.18 -13.85 -32.22
C ALA A 515 5.08 -13.50 -31.20
N GLY A 516 5.44 -13.53 -29.92
CA GLY A 516 4.60 -13.07 -28.82
C GLY A 516 4.87 -11.60 -28.49
N PRO A 517 4.25 -11.08 -27.41
CA PRO A 517 4.55 -9.75 -26.91
C PRO A 517 6.03 -9.59 -26.56
N SER A 518 6.60 -8.43 -26.88
CA SER A 518 7.98 -8.08 -26.57
C SER A 518 8.08 -6.61 -26.18
N MET A 519 9.06 -6.32 -25.32
CA MET A 519 9.47 -4.99 -24.91
C MET A 519 10.98 -4.91 -25.10
N THR A 520 11.40 -4.31 -26.20
CA THR A 520 12.82 -4.18 -26.56
C THR A 520 13.23 -2.71 -26.57
N THR A 521 14.50 -2.46 -26.86
CA THR A 521 15.01 -1.10 -27.11
C THR A 521 14.31 -0.40 -28.29
N ASP A 522 13.67 -1.15 -29.18
CA ASP A 522 12.85 -0.62 -30.28
C ASP A 522 11.41 -0.26 -29.84
N GLY A 523 11.02 -0.57 -28.60
CA GLY A 523 9.70 -0.27 -28.03
C GLY A 523 8.86 -1.52 -27.69
N ILE A 524 7.54 -1.35 -27.62
CA ILE A 524 6.57 -2.41 -27.30
C ILE A 524 5.98 -2.97 -28.60
N ASN A 525 6.10 -4.27 -28.80
CA ASN A 525 5.43 -5.00 -29.87
C ASN A 525 4.50 -6.06 -29.28
N ALA A 526 3.19 -5.94 -29.50
CA ALA A 526 2.19 -6.85 -28.95
C ALA A 526 2.10 -8.22 -29.64
N GLY A 527 2.93 -8.52 -30.65
CA GLY A 527 2.91 -9.81 -31.36
C GLY A 527 1.56 -10.10 -32.03
N GLY A 528 0.91 -9.04 -32.55
CA GLY A 528 -0.42 -9.11 -33.16
C GLY A 528 -1.57 -9.41 -32.19
N LYS A 529 -1.37 -9.28 -30.87
CA LYS A 529 -2.40 -9.49 -29.86
C LYS A 529 -3.08 -8.18 -29.47
N LYS A 530 -4.31 -8.26 -28.94
CA LYS A 530 -5.01 -7.11 -28.36
C LYS A 530 -4.28 -6.67 -27.08
N VAL A 531 -4.05 -5.37 -26.94
CA VAL A 531 -3.56 -4.76 -25.69
C VAL A 531 -4.78 -4.22 -24.94
N THR A 532 -5.11 -4.82 -23.80
CA THR A 532 -6.25 -4.43 -22.95
C THR A 532 -5.76 -3.79 -21.65
N GLY A 533 -6.64 -3.11 -20.91
CA GLY A 533 -6.25 -2.39 -19.69
C GLY A 533 -5.51 -1.07 -19.93
N VAL A 534 -5.57 -0.52 -21.14
CA VAL A 534 -5.00 0.79 -21.49
C VAL A 534 -5.92 1.89 -20.99
N ALA A 535 -5.44 2.70 -20.04
CA ALA A 535 -6.14 3.89 -19.54
C ALA A 535 -6.28 4.96 -20.64
N ASP A 536 -7.14 5.96 -20.42
CA ASP A 536 -7.30 7.07 -21.36
C ASP A 536 -5.98 7.87 -21.46
N GLY A 537 -5.37 7.88 -22.64
CA GLY A 537 -4.13 8.61 -22.89
C GLY A 537 -4.39 10.09 -23.17
N ALA A 538 -3.47 10.98 -22.77
CA ALA A 538 -3.61 12.42 -23.04
C ALA A 538 -3.65 12.72 -24.55
N ILE A 539 -4.62 13.53 -25.00
CA ILE A 539 -4.79 13.90 -26.41
C ILE A 539 -4.26 15.32 -26.63
N HIS A 540 -2.98 15.42 -27.02
CA HIS A 540 -2.34 16.66 -27.47
C HIS A 540 -1.19 16.35 -28.44
N SER A 541 -0.70 17.35 -29.17
CA SER A 541 0.26 17.17 -30.28
C SER A 541 1.63 16.57 -29.89
N ALA A 542 2.00 16.61 -28.61
CA ALA A 542 3.26 16.07 -28.10
C ALA A 542 3.10 14.73 -27.36
N SER A 543 1.87 14.23 -27.18
CA SER A 543 1.61 13.01 -26.42
C SER A 543 2.31 11.80 -27.04
N LYS A 544 2.84 10.93 -26.17
CA LYS A 544 3.43 9.63 -26.52
C LYS A 544 2.65 8.48 -25.87
N GLU A 545 1.48 8.77 -25.35
CA GLU A 545 0.62 7.81 -24.67
C GLU A 545 -0.23 7.03 -25.70
N ALA A 546 -0.53 5.78 -25.38
CA ALA A 546 -1.48 5.00 -26.15
C ALA A 546 -2.90 5.50 -25.87
N ILE A 547 -3.71 5.70 -26.91
CA ILE A 547 -5.15 5.92 -26.76
C ILE A 547 -5.88 4.59 -26.80
N ASN A 548 -7.00 4.49 -26.09
CA ASN A 548 -7.81 3.28 -26.07
C ASN A 548 -9.05 3.39 -26.98
N GLY A 549 -9.84 2.31 -27.01
CA GLY A 549 -11.06 2.24 -27.83
C GLY A 549 -12.16 3.23 -27.42
N SER A 550 -12.29 3.59 -26.13
CA SER A 550 -13.30 4.56 -25.68
C SER A 550 -13.02 5.96 -26.21
N GLN A 551 -11.75 6.38 -26.22
CA GLN A 551 -11.35 7.69 -26.75
C GLN A 551 -11.61 7.81 -28.27
N LEU A 552 -11.27 6.77 -29.03
CA LEU A 552 -11.56 6.74 -30.47
C LEU A 552 -13.07 6.67 -30.74
N HIS A 553 -13.82 5.90 -29.96
CA HIS A 553 -15.27 5.81 -30.09
C HIS A 553 -15.97 7.13 -29.78
N GLN A 554 -15.54 7.86 -28.75
CA GLN A 554 -16.05 9.20 -28.45
C GLN A 554 -15.83 10.16 -29.63
N SER A 555 -14.63 10.15 -30.23
CA SER A 555 -14.37 10.95 -31.43
C SER A 555 -15.29 10.60 -32.60
N TYR A 556 -15.61 9.33 -32.82
CA TYR A 556 -16.58 8.94 -33.85
C TYR A 556 -18.01 9.38 -33.54
N GLN A 557 -18.42 9.35 -32.27
CA GLN A 557 -19.73 9.86 -31.85
C GLN A 557 -19.84 11.37 -32.08
N ASP A 558 -18.78 12.12 -31.75
CA ASP A 558 -18.73 13.57 -31.95
C ASP A 558 -18.84 13.93 -33.44
N VAL A 559 -18.15 13.20 -34.32
CA VAL A 559 -18.24 13.38 -35.78
C VAL A 559 -19.64 13.03 -36.31
N GLY A 560 -20.25 11.94 -35.83
CA GLY A 560 -21.61 11.56 -36.19
C GLY A 560 -22.65 12.61 -35.78
N ALA A 561 -22.53 13.13 -34.56
CA ALA A 561 -23.38 14.21 -34.06
C ALA A 561 -23.20 15.50 -34.87
N ALA A 562 -21.96 15.85 -35.23
CA ALA A 562 -21.65 17.06 -36.00
C ALA A 562 -22.17 16.99 -37.45
N LEU A 563 -22.13 15.82 -38.09
CA LEU A 563 -22.71 15.62 -39.42
C LEU A 563 -24.26 15.56 -39.35
N GLY A 564 -24.83 14.91 -38.33
CA GLY A 564 -26.27 14.73 -38.24
C GLY A 564 -26.81 13.81 -39.34
N GLY A 565 -28.09 13.94 -39.70
CA GLY A 565 -28.70 13.11 -40.77
C GLY A 565 -28.65 11.60 -40.53
N GLY A 566 -28.52 11.15 -39.26
CA GLY A 566 -28.37 9.74 -38.91
C GLY A 566 -26.99 9.13 -39.16
N ALA A 567 -25.96 9.98 -39.34
CA ALA A 567 -24.56 9.61 -39.41
C ALA A 567 -24.06 9.00 -38.08
N GLY A 568 -23.22 7.97 -38.14
CA GLY A 568 -22.60 7.39 -36.94
C GLY A 568 -21.70 6.20 -37.25
N TYR A 569 -21.00 5.70 -36.23
CA TYR A 569 -20.10 4.56 -36.34
C TYR A 569 -20.67 3.32 -35.64
N ASP A 570 -20.84 2.23 -36.40
CA ASP A 570 -21.22 0.91 -35.90
C ASP A 570 -19.96 0.04 -35.79
N PRO A 571 -19.63 -0.53 -34.61
CA PRO A 571 -18.41 -1.36 -34.43
C PRO A 571 -18.35 -2.62 -35.30
N GLU A 572 -19.49 -3.14 -35.77
CA GLU A 572 -19.57 -4.33 -36.61
C GLU A 572 -19.67 -3.98 -38.11
N LYS A 573 -20.33 -2.87 -38.44
CA LYS A 573 -20.66 -2.49 -39.84
C LYS A 573 -19.85 -1.31 -40.37
N GLY A 574 -19.08 -0.64 -39.51
CA GLY A 574 -18.27 0.52 -39.85
C GLY A 574 -19.05 1.83 -39.90
N TRP A 575 -18.51 2.80 -40.64
CA TRP A 575 -19.08 4.14 -40.74
C TRP A 575 -20.36 4.16 -41.58
N LYS A 576 -21.43 4.71 -41.02
CA LYS A 576 -22.69 5.02 -41.72
C LYS A 576 -22.76 6.52 -42.01
N GLY A 577 -22.72 6.89 -43.30
CA GLY A 577 -22.80 8.30 -43.71
C GLY A 577 -24.13 8.97 -43.34
N PRO A 578 -24.18 10.32 -43.30
CA PRO A 578 -25.42 11.07 -43.12
C PRO A 578 -26.40 10.81 -44.26
N SER A 579 -27.67 11.14 -44.05
CA SER A 579 -28.70 11.21 -45.08
C SER A 579 -29.39 12.56 -44.96
N TYR A 580 -29.16 13.44 -45.93
CA TYR A 580 -29.79 14.75 -46.02
C TYR A 580 -30.84 14.75 -47.11
N ASP A 581 -32.09 15.00 -46.75
CA ASP A 581 -33.18 15.14 -47.71
C ASP A 581 -33.29 16.59 -48.16
N VAL A 582 -32.92 16.86 -49.40
CA VAL A 582 -32.91 18.20 -49.99
C VAL A 582 -33.61 18.15 -51.35
N ALA A 583 -34.63 19.00 -51.53
CA ALA A 583 -35.32 19.16 -52.82
C ALA A 583 -35.90 17.87 -53.44
N GLY A 584 -36.24 16.87 -52.62
CA GLY A 584 -36.77 15.58 -53.07
C GLY A 584 -35.71 14.55 -53.47
N GLY A 585 -34.42 14.88 -53.32
CA GLY A 585 -33.29 13.94 -53.41
C GLY A 585 -32.67 13.67 -52.04
N SER A 586 -32.02 12.51 -51.89
CA SER A 586 -31.30 12.11 -50.67
C SER A 586 -29.79 12.13 -50.93
N TYR A 587 -29.04 12.83 -50.08
CA TYR A 587 -27.60 13.05 -50.23
C TYR A 587 -26.84 12.54 -49.03
N ASN A 588 -25.74 11.82 -49.28
CA ASN A 588 -24.99 11.12 -48.24
C ASN A 588 -23.72 11.85 -47.76
N ASN A 589 -23.53 13.08 -48.20
CA ASN A 589 -22.44 13.95 -47.79
C ASN A 589 -22.88 15.42 -47.86
N VAL A 590 -22.19 16.29 -47.12
CA VAL A 590 -22.55 17.70 -46.96
C VAL A 590 -22.38 18.48 -48.26
N GLY A 591 -21.33 18.18 -49.04
CA GLY A 591 -21.02 18.90 -50.28
C GLY A 591 -22.12 18.78 -51.32
N ASP A 592 -22.58 17.56 -51.58
CA ASP A 592 -23.63 17.30 -52.56
C ASP A 592 -24.99 17.85 -52.09
N ALA A 593 -25.29 17.76 -50.79
CA ALA A 593 -26.51 18.34 -50.22
C ALA A 593 -26.55 19.87 -50.39
N LEU A 594 -25.44 20.56 -50.11
CA LEU A 594 -25.31 22.00 -50.32
C LEU A 594 -25.36 22.36 -51.80
N GLY A 595 -24.72 21.57 -52.68
CA GLY A 595 -24.81 21.75 -54.13
C GLY A 595 -26.25 21.61 -54.65
N ALA A 596 -27.05 20.73 -54.05
CA ALA A 596 -28.47 20.61 -54.39
C ALA A 596 -29.30 21.84 -53.95
N ILE A 597 -29.01 22.43 -52.79
CA ILE A 597 -29.61 23.70 -52.35
C ILE A 597 -29.20 24.82 -53.31
N ASP A 598 -27.92 24.93 -53.64
CA ASP A 598 -27.36 25.96 -54.51
C ASP A 598 -28.01 25.95 -55.91
N ASN A 599 -28.14 24.75 -56.51
CA ASN A 599 -28.86 24.57 -57.77
C ASN A 599 -30.34 25.00 -57.66
N ARG A 600 -31.02 24.70 -56.54
CA ARG A 600 -32.42 25.09 -56.35
C ARG A 600 -32.59 26.60 -56.16
N VAL A 601 -31.68 27.24 -55.45
CA VAL A 601 -31.65 28.71 -55.28
C VAL A 601 -31.38 29.39 -56.62
N THR A 602 -30.43 28.87 -57.41
CA THR A 602 -30.14 29.35 -58.76
C THR A 602 -31.37 29.23 -59.67
N ASN A 603 -32.00 28.06 -59.72
CA ASN A 603 -33.23 27.85 -60.50
C ASN A 603 -34.38 28.76 -60.06
N LEU A 604 -34.55 28.99 -58.75
CA LEU A 604 -35.55 29.93 -58.24
C LEU A 604 -35.23 31.38 -58.66
N GLY A 605 -33.95 31.76 -58.63
CA GLY A 605 -33.47 33.06 -59.11
C GLY A 605 -33.80 33.27 -60.59
N ASP A 606 -33.51 32.28 -61.43
CA ASP A 606 -33.82 32.31 -62.87
C ASP A 606 -35.33 32.37 -63.13
N GLN A 607 -36.14 31.59 -62.40
CA GLN A 607 -37.60 31.62 -62.50
C GLN A 607 -38.19 32.97 -62.08
N LEU A 608 -37.67 33.57 -61.00
CA LEU A 608 -38.11 34.88 -60.52
C LEU A 608 -37.72 35.97 -61.51
N GLN A 609 -36.50 35.94 -62.03
CA GLN A 609 -36.01 36.88 -63.04
C GLN A 609 -36.83 36.79 -64.33
N GLN A 610 -37.14 35.57 -64.79
CA GLN A 610 -37.99 35.34 -65.95
C GLN A 610 -39.42 35.85 -65.72
N ALA A 611 -40.00 35.61 -64.53
CA ALA A 611 -41.33 36.11 -64.18
C ALA A 611 -41.38 37.66 -64.14
N PHE A 612 -40.35 38.32 -63.62
CA PHE A 612 -40.23 39.77 -63.67
C PHE A 612 -40.07 40.30 -65.10
N TYR A 613 -39.28 39.62 -65.93
CA TYR A 613 -39.06 40.00 -67.32
C TYR A 613 -40.33 39.85 -68.17
N ASP A 614 -41.09 38.78 -67.99
CA ASP A 614 -42.38 38.56 -68.67
C ASP A 614 -43.45 39.54 -68.18
N THR A 615 -43.43 39.91 -66.89
CA THR A 615 -44.32 40.93 -66.33
C THR A 615 -44.02 42.30 -66.93
N ASN A 616 -42.74 42.72 -67.00
CA ASN A 616 -42.35 43.98 -67.63
C ASN A 616 -42.74 44.01 -69.12
N LYS A 617 -42.46 42.96 -69.88
CA LYS A 617 -42.89 42.89 -71.30
C LYS A 617 -44.40 42.98 -71.49
N ARG A 618 -45.19 42.41 -70.56
CA ARG A 618 -46.65 42.53 -70.60
C ARG A 618 -47.10 43.94 -70.22
N MET A 619 -46.42 44.60 -69.30
CA MET A 619 -46.67 46.01 -68.95
C MET A 619 -46.33 46.94 -70.11
N ASP A 620 -45.18 46.78 -70.77
CA ASP A 620 -44.80 47.58 -71.95
C ASP A 620 -45.82 47.38 -73.09
N LYS A 621 -46.19 46.13 -73.39
CA LYS A 621 -47.23 45.83 -74.39
C LYS A 621 -48.61 46.36 -73.99
N LEU A 622 -48.92 46.45 -72.70
CA LEU A 622 -50.18 47.01 -72.20
C LEU A 622 -50.17 48.53 -72.38
N GLU A 623 -49.07 49.20 -72.03
CA GLU A 623 -48.87 50.63 -72.23
C GLU A 623 -48.96 51.00 -73.71
N ASP A 624 -48.32 50.23 -74.59
CA ASP A 624 -48.41 50.37 -76.05
C ASP A 624 -49.85 50.18 -76.56
N LYS A 625 -50.55 49.13 -76.12
CA LYS A 625 -51.94 48.87 -76.54
C LYS A 625 -52.90 49.94 -76.04
N MET A 626 -52.73 50.41 -74.80
CA MET A 626 -53.53 51.49 -74.23
C MET A 626 -53.27 52.80 -74.97
N SER A 627 -52.01 53.13 -75.22
CA SER A 627 -51.61 54.33 -75.98
C SER A 627 -52.17 54.29 -77.41
N ALA A 628 -52.10 53.15 -78.09
CA ALA A 628 -52.70 52.95 -79.41
C ALA A 628 -54.24 53.04 -79.38
N GLY A 629 -54.90 52.59 -78.30
CA GLY A 629 -56.35 52.71 -78.11
C GLY A 629 -56.81 54.15 -77.85
N ILE A 630 -56.03 54.92 -77.08
CA ILE A 630 -56.26 56.36 -76.86
C ILE A 630 -56.07 57.11 -78.18
N ALA A 631 -54.98 56.84 -78.92
CA ALA A 631 -54.76 57.40 -80.25
C ALA A 631 -55.92 57.05 -81.20
N ALA A 632 -56.41 55.80 -81.21
CA ALA A 632 -57.54 55.39 -82.04
C ALA A 632 -58.83 56.14 -81.68
N THR A 633 -59.08 56.38 -80.39
CA THR A 633 -60.23 57.18 -79.94
C THR A 633 -60.10 58.64 -80.39
N ALA A 634 -58.91 59.24 -80.25
CA ALA A 634 -58.64 60.61 -80.67
C ALA A 634 -58.73 60.79 -82.20
N ALA A 635 -58.44 59.75 -82.99
CA ALA A 635 -58.57 59.76 -84.45
C ALA A 635 -60.03 59.68 -84.94
N LEU A 636 -61.01 59.39 -84.07
CA LEU A 636 -62.44 59.41 -84.43
C LEU A 636 -63.01 60.82 -84.35
N GLU A 637 -62.87 61.56 -85.45
CA GLU A 637 -63.52 62.85 -85.58
C GLU A 637 -65.03 62.74 -85.83
N ASN A 638 -65.78 63.79 -85.51
CA ASN A 638 -67.20 63.84 -85.77
C ASN A 638 -67.46 64.25 -87.23
N ALA A 639 -68.09 63.37 -88.01
CA ALA A 639 -68.50 63.70 -89.37
C ALA A 639 -69.54 64.86 -89.39
N PRO A 640 -69.46 65.79 -90.37
CA PRO A 640 -70.36 66.95 -90.43
C PRO A 640 -71.83 66.57 -90.45
N PHE A 641 -72.68 67.33 -89.76
CA PHE A 641 -74.12 67.11 -89.73
C PHE A 641 -74.80 67.78 -90.93
N VAL A 642 -75.17 67.00 -91.95
CA VAL A 642 -75.80 67.51 -93.17
C VAL A 642 -77.09 66.72 -93.45
N PRO A 643 -78.28 67.35 -93.40
CA PRO A 643 -79.57 66.69 -93.60
C PRO A 643 -79.67 65.90 -94.91
N GLY A 644 -80.18 64.68 -94.83
CA GLY A 644 -80.39 63.76 -95.97
C GLY A 644 -79.13 63.28 -96.69
N LYS A 645 -77.94 63.61 -96.19
CA LYS A 645 -76.65 63.16 -96.75
C LYS A 645 -75.96 62.15 -95.84
N LEU A 646 -75.15 61.30 -96.45
CA LEU A 646 -74.13 60.51 -95.76
C LEU A 646 -72.84 61.33 -95.79
N THR A 647 -72.29 61.66 -94.64
CA THR A 647 -71.03 62.39 -94.52
C THR A 647 -69.95 61.47 -93.95
N MET A 648 -68.71 61.74 -94.34
CA MET A 648 -67.53 60.99 -93.90
C MET A 648 -66.49 61.97 -93.38
N ALA A 649 -65.84 61.63 -92.25
CA ALA A 649 -64.65 62.29 -91.74
C ALA A 649 -63.54 61.25 -91.55
N ALA A 650 -62.31 61.63 -91.84
CA ALA A 650 -61.13 60.82 -91.59
C ALA A 650 -60.18 61.62 -90.69
N GLY A 651 -59.79 61.04 -89.56
CA GLY A 651 -58.88 61.64 -88.60
C GLY A 651 -57.62 60.80 -88.42
N ALA A 652 -56.53 61.45 -88.04
CA ALA A 652 -55.29 60.80 -87.63
C ALA A 652 -54.85 61.38 -86.29
N ALA A 653 -54.35 60.53 -85.39
CA ALA A 653 -53.86 60.95 -84.09
C ALA A 653 -52.57 60.22 -83.73
N TYR A 654 -51.75 60.85 -82.89
CA TYR A 654 -50.51 60.29 -82.38
C TYR A 654 -50.40 60.57 -80.89
N TYR A 655 -50.12 59.54 -80.09
CA TYR A 655 -50.01 59.63 -78.64
C TYR A 655 -49.06 58.54 -78.12
N ASN A 656 -48.04 58.95 -77.36
CA ASN A 656 -47.05 58.08 -76.71
C ASN A 656 -46.45 57.02 -77.67
N ASP A 657 -45.77 57.47 -78.72
CA ASP A 657 -45.15 56.64 -79.78
C ASP A 657 -46.09 55.74 -80.61
N GLN A 658 -47.40 55.84 -80.40
CA GLN A 658 -48.41 55.12 -81.16
C GLN A 658 -49.22 56.08 -82.06
N SER A 659 -49.44 55.69 -83.30
CA SER A 659 -50.25 56.43 -84.29
C SER A 659 -51.56 55.72 -84.54
N ALA A 660 -52.63 56.43 -84.86
CA ALA A 660 -53.90 55.82 -85.24
C ALA A 660 -54.61 56.59 -86.35
N ILE A 661 -55.46 55.88 -87.08
CA ILE A 661 -56.29 56.43 -88.15
C ILE A 661 -57.74 56.01 -87.89
N GLY A 662 -58.65 56.95 -88.01
CA GLY A 662 -60.08 56.77 -87.80
C GLY A 662 -60.90 57.26 -88.98
N VAL A 663 -62.00 56.57 -89.26
CA VAL A 663 -63.00 56.99 -90.22
C VAL A 663 -64.37 56.94 -89.58
N THR A 664 -65.08 58.05 -89.66
CA THR A 664 -66.42 58.22 -89.12
C THR A 664 -67.39 58.53 -90.24
N PHE A 665 -68.45 57.75 -90.34
CA PHE A 665 -69.60 57.99 -91.18
C PHE A 665 -70.75 58.53 -90.34
N ARG A 666 -71.51 59.48 -90.89
CA ARG A 666 -72.75 59.94 -90.29
C ARG A 666 -73.85 59.99 -91.34
N ARG A 667 -74.94 59.27 -91.08
CA ARG A 667 -76.18 59.39 -91.83
C ARG A 667 -77.14 60.26 -91.04
N THR A 668 -77.50 61.40 -91.61
CA THR A 668 -78.53 62.28 -91.04
C THR A 668 -79.84 62.04 -91.76
N ALA A 669 -80.94 61.96 -91.01
CA ALA A 669 -82.28 61.86 -91.56
C ALA A 669 -82.60 63.05 -92.47
N ASP A 670 -83.48 62.86 -93.44
CA ASP A 670 -83.84 63.91 -94.40
C ASP A 670 -84.48 65.11 -93.71
N ASN A 671 -85.18 64.89 -92.59
CA ASN A 671 -85.76 65.94 -91.75
C ASN A 671 -84.75 66.63 -90.82
N GLY A 672 -83.49 66.22 -90.82
CA GLY A 672 -82.44 66.79 -89.99
C GLY A 672 -82.63 66.62 -88.47
N ARG A 673 -83.58 65.79 -88.01
CA ARG A 673 -83.90 65.67 -86.57
C ARG A 673 -83.16 64.54 -85.86
N TRP A 674 -82.67 63.55 -86.59
CA TRP A 674 -81.80 62.51 -86.02
C TRP A 674 -80.66 62.16 -86.97
N SER A 675 -79.55 61.72 -86.41
CA SER A 675 -78.42 61.15 -87.15
C SER A 675 -77.88 59.91 -86.47
N LEU A 676 -77.50 58.94 -87.28
CA LEU A 676 -76.72 57.79 -86.87
C LEU A 676 -75.26 58.04 -87.26
N THR A 677 -74.37 57.98 -86.28
CA THR A 677 -72.93 58.13 -86.46
C THR A 677 -72.26 56.80 -86.19
N THR A 678 -71.48 56.30 -87.13
CA THR A 678 -70.71 55.06 -87.01
C THR A 678 -69.26 55.35 -87.35
N GLY A 679 -68.34 55.08 -86.44
CA GLY A 679 -66.92 55.28 -86.65
C GLY A 679 -66.12 54.03 -86.33
N ALA A 680 -65.06 53.81 -87.07
CA ALA A 680 -64.06 52.78 -86.79
C ALA A 680 -62.67 53.41 -86.84
N ALA A 681 -61.85 53.12 -85.84
CA ALA A 681 -60.47 53.56 -85.80
C ALA A 681 -59.53 52.41 -85.43
N MET A 682 -58.31 52.49 -85.93
CA MET A 682 -57.29 51.48 -85.73
C MET A 682 -55.96 52.16 -85.40
N GLY A 683 -55.35 51.75 -84.29
CA GLY A 683 -54.01 52.18 -83.89
C GLY A 683 -52.89 51.33 -84.50
N SER A 684 -51.65 51.80 -84.38
CA SER A 684 -50.41 51.19 -84.90
C SER A 684 -50.13 49.80 -84.34
N GLN A 685 -50.70 49.46 -83.19
CA GLN A 685 -50.59 48.13 -82.57
C GLN A 685 -51.55 47.08 -83.17
N GLY A 686 -52.41 47.46 -84.13
CA GLY A 686 -53.15 46.57 -85.05
C GLY A 686 -54.15 45.57 -84.46
N ASN A 687 -54.23 45.44 -83.14
CA ASN A 687 -54.80 44.23 -82.52
C ASN A 687 -56.28 44.34 -82.13
N SER A 688 -56.93 45.51 -82.26
CA SER A 688 -58.38 45.64 -82.10
C SER A 688 -58.88 46.95 -82.73
N PRO A 689 -59.79 46.93 -83.72
CA PRO A 689 -60.43 48.14 -84.20
C PRO A 689 -61.40 48.66 -83.12
N LEU A 690 -61.30 49.95 -82.80
CA LEU A 690 -62.28 50.62 -81.95
C LEU A 690 -63.48 51.02 -82.80
N VAL A 691 -64.64 50.48 -82.47
CA VAL A 691 -65.89 50.79 -83.19
C VAL A 691 -66.79 51.61 -82.26
N ARG A 692 -67.22 52.76 -82.77
CA ARG A 692 -68.16 53.65 -82.09
C ARG A 692 -69.45 53.71 -82.89
N VAL A 693 -70.59 53.52 -82.22
CA VAL A 693 -71.91 53.80 -82.79
C VAL A 693 -72.61 54.77 -81.85
N GLY A 694 -73.09 55.87 -82.40
CA GLY A 694 -73.81 56.90 -81.65
C GLY A 694 -75.05 57.34 -82.41
N VAL A 695 -76.15 57.51 -81.69
CA VAL A 695 -77.35 58.16 -82.22
C VAL A 695 -77.42 59.54 -81.60
N SER A 696 -77.64 60.55 -82.42
CA SER A 696 -77.84 61.93 -81.96
C SER A 696 -79.18 62.42 -82.48
N THR A 697 -80.00 62.96 -81.60
CA THR A 697 -81.32 63.53 -81.92
C THR A 697 -81.37 64.98 -81.45
N VAL A 698 -82.15 65.79 -82.14
CA VAL A 698 -82.48 67.16 -81.70
C VAL A 698 -83.79 67.09 -80.91
N ILE A 699 -83.81 67.72 -79.73
CA ILE A 699 -84.97 67.81 -78.84
C ILE A 699 -85.23 69.32 -78.66
N ASP A 700 -86.45 69.77 -78.93
CA ASP A 700 -86.86 71.18 -78.75
C ASP A 700 -87.16 71.49 -77.27
#